data_AF-A0A847BJG1-F1
#
_entry.id   AF-A0A847BJG1-F1
#
_cell.length_a   1.000
_cell.length_b   1.000
_cell.length_c   1.000
_cell.angle_alpha   90.00
_cell.angle_beta   90.00
_cell.angle_gamma   90.00
#
_symmetry.space_group_name_H-M   'P 1'
#
loop_
_entity.id
_entity.type
_entity.pdbx_description
1 polymer ?
#
loop_
_entity_poly.entity_id
_entity_poly.type
_entity_poly.pdbx_seq_one_letter_code
_entity_poly.pdbx_strand_id
1 'polypeptide(L)'
;EPKEYVATFVTGLEDNPDKRPELLPAISLEVSIEEASDLVDAELLRLDSIREVIEDGMTLVERVKVVLYIEDFLAVREAFEAYVTGPWAEWSVQEKPVRKAIKLYNSLFSLHSAIHSTDSTPPELVWGVGIARWNTAGNVVDMPILEQLLDIEVEEGGAIVFRPRGIKPKLSLKPFIELEVDGAPKLQRTLQGSLDKFFQEEIEFSPFDTFWEPLLSTAAAQLTSNAEHIPRAKLDNGTQVPRINDQLIITSSWAIFGRPRSSEAREQDLESLRQKIESASEEVPASLRGFASTPPEEKVERLDDFELDTNVLQAGGATNSWEEPATSISATDLSLKDRMEEERRRVHFFPLPFNQEQGKIIDMLETADVVSVTGPPGTGKTHSIANIISHMMAIGKRVLVTARTPEAIAAVREKLPESLRPLVIASVGTDRESAEQLKSAVSELSDKVLGMDKEGAKQEMRRLEAAIVECDRKAGEADRNLAEIARENLAPLIWKGQEYAPMELLDVLSEEKERFGWFSDRPASQPPVQLRETLLRLRNELPSLAPDIIYAGAYIPSVEEIPSTQLLIDAHNAELEHRLQKKPDYSGAPAMARDSADVDGIAAELLGELKNIQQRLSNLDDFKRRLVVAACSQKALGGVDSLKLSDAA
;
A
#
# COMPACT_ATOMS: atom_id res chain seq x y z
N GLU A 1 30.03 -45.16 -25.47
CA GLU A 1 31.19 -44.85 -24.60
C GLU A 1 32.39 -45.70 -25.02
N PRO A 2 33.63 -45.22 -24.82
CA PRO A 2 34.83 -46.04 -25.02
C PRO A 2 34.88 -47.18 -24.00
N LYS A 3 35.59 -48.26 -24.31
CA LYS A 3 35.84 -49.34 -23.34
C LYS A 3 36.59 -48.78 -22.13
N GLU A 4 36.30 -49.30 -20.94
CA GLU A 4 36.74 -48.77 -19.64
C GLU A 4 38.26 -48.56 -19.55
N TYR A 5 39.06 -49.48 -20.09
CA TYR A 5 40.52 -49.40 -20.15
C TYR A 5 41.07 -48.37 -21.16
N VAL A 6 40.26 -47.94 -22.14
CA VAL A 6 40.60 -46.86 -23.08
C VAL A 6 40.25 -45.50 -22.47
N ALA A 7 39.16 -45.43 -21.69
CA ALA A 7 38.73 -44.21 -21.02
C ALA A 7 39.81 -43.64 -20.08
N THR A 8 40.62 -44.50 -19.45
CA THR A 8 41.71 -44.11 -18.55
C THR A 8 42.85 -43.35 -19.25
N PHE A 9 43.03 -43.54 -20.55
CA PHE A 9 44.10 -42.93 -21.35
C PHE A 9 43.62 -41.76 -22.23
N VAL A 10 42.34 -41.40 -22.19
CA VAL A 10 41.76 -40.37 -23.07
C VAL A 10 41.53 -39.06 -22.30
N THR A 11 42.04 -37.98 -22.86
CA THR A 11 41.70 -36.60 -22.46
C THR A 11 40.78 -35.95 -23.49
N GLY A 12 39.85 -35.11 -23.01
CA GLY A 12 38.85 -34.50 -23.89
C GLY A 12 37.62 -35.39 -24.13
N LEU A 13 37.29 -36.26 -23.17
CA LEU A 13 35.98 -36.90 -23.04
C LEU A 13 34.84 -35.91 -22.70
N GLU A 14 35.13 -34.61 -22.68
CA GLU A 14 34.10 -33.57 -22.65
C GLU A 14 33.15 -33.77 -23.84
N ASP A 15 31.83 -33.59 -23.62
CA ASP A 15 30.76 -33.74 -24.62
C ASP A 15 30.82 -32.69 -25.76
N ASN A 16 32.01 -32.41 -26.30
CA ASN A 16 32.25 -31.44 -27.35
C ASN A 16 32.45 -32.16 -28.70
N PRO A 17 31.46 -32.11 -29.61
CA PRO A 17 31.54 -32.80 -30.90
C PRO A 17 32.52 -32.15 -31.89
N ASP A 18 33.02 -30.94 -31.62
CA ASP A 18 33.95 -30.23 -32.50
C ASP A 18 35.42 -30.53 -32.19
N LYS A 19 35.72 -31.09 -31.01
CA LYS A 19 37.09 -31.42 -30.60
C LYS A 19 37.30 -32.93 -30.62
N ARG A 20 38.23 -33.40 -31.45
CA ARG A 20 38.62 -34.81 -31.48
C ARG A 20 39.22 -35.20 -30.12
N PRO A 21 38.81 -36.33 -29.50
CA PRO A 21 39.45 -36.85 -28.31
C PRO A 21 40.94 -37.10 -28.57
N GLU A 22 41.78 -36.89 -27.57
CA GLU A 22 43.23 -37.08 -27.67
C GLU A 22 43.70 -38.11 -26.65
N LEU A 23 44.60 -39.01 -27.07
CA LEU A 23 45.26 -39.94 -26.16
C LEU A 23 46.37 -39.22 -25.38
N LEU A 24 46.40 -39.44 -24.07
CA LEU A 24 47.51 -39.03 -23.24
C LEU A 24 48.76 -39.85 -23.56
N PRO A 25 49.94 -39.23 -23.70
CA PRO A 25 51.18 -39.94 -24.01
C PRO A 25 51.65 -40.84 -22.85
N ALA A 26 51.32 -40.47 -21.61
CA ALA A 26 51.58 -41.27 -20.43
C ALA A 26 50.54 -41.00 -19.34
N ILE A 27 50.20 -42.02 -18.55
CA ILE A 27 49.36 -41.89 -17.36
C ILE A 27 50.12 -42.42 -16.14
N SER A 28 49.81 -41.89 -14.97
CA SER A 28 50.36 -42.37 -13.72
C SER A 28 49.28 -43.03 -12.89
N LEU A 29 49.49 -44.30 -12.52
CA LEU A 29 48.56 -45.11 -11.74
C LEU A 29 49.27 -45.63 -10.48
N GLU A 30 48.51 -45.84 -9.42
CA GLU A 30 48.99 -46.49 -8.19
C GLU A 30 48.47 -47.92 -8.19
N VAL A 31 49.40 -48.88 -8.25
CA VAL A 31 49.11 -50.31 -8.34
C VAL A 31 49.84 -51.07 -7.23
N SER A 32 49.38 -52.28 -6.94
CA SER A 32 50.09 -53.15 -5.99
C SER A 32 51.42 -53.64 -6.56
N ILE A 33 52.32 -54.11 -5.70
CA ILE A 33 53.62 -54.66 -6.12
C ILE A 33 53.45 -55.91 -7.01
N GLU A 34 52.45 -56.75 -6.74
CA GLU A 34 52.15 -57.93 -7.55
C GLU A 34 51.71 -57.54 -8.96
N GLU A 35 50.78 -56.58 -9.08
CA GLU A 35 50.33 -56.05 -10.38
C GLU A 35 51.46 -55.33 -11.14
N ALA A 36 52.33 -54.61 -10.43
CA ALA A 36 53.51 -53.98 -11.05
C ALA A 36 54.49 -55.04 -11.58
N SER A 37 54.69 -56.15 -10.87
CA SER A 37 55.53 -57.26 -11.31
C SER A 37 54.95 -57.94 -12.56
N ASP A 38 53.64 -58.22 -12.57
CA ASP A 38 52.96 -58.81 -13.72
C ASP A 38 53.05 -57.92 -14.97
N LEU A 39 53.01 -56.59 -14.80
CA LEU A 39 53.16 -55.61 -15.89
C LEU A 39 54.60 -55.53 -16.42
N VAL A 40 55.61 -55.72 -15.57
CA VAL A 40 57.02 -55.84 -15.97
C VAL A 40 57.26 -57.14 -16.73
N ASP A 41 56.70 -58.25 -16.24
CA ASP A 41 56.81 -59.57 -16.87
C ASP A 41 56.12 -59.62 -18.24
N ALA A 42 55.07 -58.81 -18.43
CA ALA A 42 54.40 -58.63 -19.72
C ALA A 42 55.13 -57.69 -20.70
N GLU A 43 56.31 -57.16 -20.35
CA GLU A 43 57.08 -56.14 -21.10
C GLU A 43 56.33 -54.81 -21.33
N LEU A 44 55.24 -54.56 -20.59
CA LEU A 44 54.42 -53.36 -20.71
C LEU A 44 54.90 -52.22 -19.80
N LEU A 45 55.95 -52.48 -19.01
CA LEU A 45 56.50 -51.54 -18.04
C LEU A 45 58.03 -51.55 -18.01
N ARG A 46 58.63 -50.37 -18.13
CA ARG A 46 60.08 -50.20 -17.93
C ARG A 46 60.37 -50.05 -16.44
N LEU A 47 61.36 -50.80 -15.93
CA LEU A 47 61.81 -50.75 -14.53
C LEU A 47 62.13 -49.33 -14.05
N ASP A 48 62.60 -48.46 -14.95
CA ASP A 48 62.95 -47.05 -14.66
C ASP A 48 61.73 -46.14 -14.42
N SER A 49 60.52 -46.63 -14.66
CA SER A 49 59.26 -45.86 -14.61
C SER A 49 58.43 -46.14 -13.35
N ILE A 50 58.98 -46.92 -12.42
CA ILE A 50 58.40 -47.27 -11.12
C ILE A 50 58.92 -46.28 -10.06
N ARG A 51 58.02 -45.63 -9.33
CA ARG A 51 58.35 -44.72 -8.23
C ARG A 51 57.67 -45.15 -6.93
N GLU A 52 58.44 -45.16 -5.85
CA GLU A 52 57.90 -45.43 -4.52
C GLU A 52 56.92 -44.32 -4.09
N VAL A 53 55.78 -44.71 -3.51
CA VAL A 53 54.80 -43.76 -2.95
C VAL A 53 55.24 -43.40 -1.54
N ILE A 54 55.55 -42.13 -1.32
CA ILE A 54 55.92 -41.58 -0.01
C ILE A 54 54.76 -40.73 0.48
N GLU A 55 54.05 -41.19 1.50
CA GLU A 55 53.03 -40.42 2.23
C GLU A 55 53.56 -40.16 3.64
N ASP A 56 53.52 -38.90 4.10
CA ASP A 56 53.97 -38.48 5.44
C ASP A 56 55.38 -38.96 5.87
N GLY A 57 56.31 -39.06 4.91
CA GLY A 57 57.70 -39.46 5.19
C GLY A 57 57.87 -40.95 5.51
N MET A 58 56.84 -41.77 5.30
CA MET A 58 56.88 -43.24 5.38
C MET A 58 56.58 -43.83 4.00
N THR A 59 57.40 -44.78 3.56
CA THR A 59 57.17 -45.50 2.29
C THR A 59 56.03 -46.51 2.49
N LEU A 60 54.97 -46.43 1.69
CA LEU A 60 53.90 -47.42 1.67
C LEU A 60 54.44 -48.73 1.07
N VAL A 61 54.58 -49.77 1.90
CA VAL A 61 55.30 -51.01 1.57
C VAL A 61 54.57 -51.88 0.53
N GLU A 62 53.30 -51.62 0.23
CA GLU A 62 52.47 -52.50 -0.61
C GLU A 62 52.00 -51.88 -1.94
N ARG A 63 52.28 -50.60 -2.20
CA ARG A 63 51.81 -49.89 -3.41
C ARG A 63 52.88 -49.03 -4.05
N VAL A 64 52.92 -49.05 -5.38
CA VAL A 64 53.94 -48.36 -6.17
C VAL A 64 53.27 -47.50 -7.24
N LYS A 65 53.84 -46.33 -7.49
CA LYS A 65 53.37 -45.42 -8.53
C LYS A 65 54.07 -45.76 -9.83
N VAL A 66 53.28 -46.10 -10.83
CA VAL A 66 53.75 -46.61 -12.10
C VAL A 66 53.35 -45.64 -13.20
N VAL A 67 54.31 -45.31 -14.08
CA VAL A 67 54.04 -44.51 -15.29
C VAL A 67 53.90 -45.46 -16.47
N LEU A 68 52.70 -45.50 -17.05
CA LEU A 68 52.40 -46.28 -18.25
C LEU A 68 52.50 -45.39 -19.48
N TYR A 69 53.27 -45.82 -20.48
CA TYR A 69 53.40 -45.14 -21.77
C TYR A 69 52.46 -45.78 -22.79
N ILE A 70 51.70 -44.97 -23.53
CA ILE A 70 50.75 -45.46 -24.54
C ILE A 70 51.44 -46.20 -25.69
N GLU A 71 52.75 -46.01 -25.87
CA GLU A 71 53.58 -46.68 -26.87
C GLU A 71 53.62 -48.20 -26.67
N ASP A 72 53.57 -48.65 -25.41
CA ASP A 72 53.70 -50.06 -25.03
C ASP A 72 52.34 -50.80 -25.12
N PHE A 73 51.22 -50.08 -25.19
CA PHE A 73 49.86 -50.62 -25.23
C PHE A 73 49.22 -50.57 -26.62
N LEU A 74 49.64 -51.47 -27.53
CA LEU A 74 49.11 -51.54 -28.90
C LEU A 74 47.58 -51.74 -28.96
N ALA A 75 47.03 -52.60 -28.10
CA ALA A 75 45.60 -52.90 -28.04
C ALA A 75 44.74 -51.67 -27.64
N VAL A 76 45.29 -50.76 -26.84
CA VAL A 76 44.60 -49.52 -26.43
C VAL A 76 44.56 -48.53 -27.59
N ARG A 77 45.65 -48.42 -28.36
CA ARG A 77 45.70 -47.56 -29.56
C ARG A 77 44.74 -48.03 -30.65
N GLU A 78 44.69 -49.34 -30.93
CA GLU A 78 43.74 -49.90 -31.90
C GLU A 78 42.28 -49.71 -31.46
N ALA A 79 41.98 -49.93 -30.17
CA ALA A 79 40.65 -49.72 -29.63
C ALA A 79 40.24 -48.23 -29.63
N PHE A 80 41.19 -47.31 -29.41
CA PHE A 80 40.95 -45.87 -29.51
C PHE A 80 40.70 -45.42 -30.95
N GLU A 81 41.51 -45.84 -31.91
CA GLU A 81 41.29 -45.51 -33.33
C GLU A 81 39.95 -46.09 -33.82
N ALA A 82 39.59 -47.30 -33.41
CA ALA A 82 38.27 -47.88 -33.70
C ALA A 82 37.11 -47.09 -33.07
N TYR A 83 37.28 -46.56 -31.85
CA TYR A 83 36.29 -45.69 -31.20
C TYR A 83 36.14 -44.35 -31.93
N VAL A 84 37.25 -43.72 -32.31
CA VAL A 84 37.27 -42.43 -32.99
C VAL A 84 36.71 -42.52 -34.41
N THR A 85 37.07 -43.56 -35.16
CA THR A 85 36.60 -43.73 -36.55
C THR A 85 35.19 -44.28 -36.66
N GLY A 86 34.68 -44.97 -35.64
CA GLY A 86 33.30 -45.48 -35.60
C GLY A 86 32.40 -44.65 -34.66
N PRO A 87 32.13 -45.13 -33.43
CA PRO A 87 31.13 -44.55 -32.53
C PRO A 87 31.21 -43.04 -32.31
N TRP A 88 32.42 -42.49 -32.14
CA TRP A 88 32.57 -41.05 -31.90
C TRP A 88 32.35 -40.21 -33.17
N ALA A 89 32.81 -40.68 -34.34
CA ALA A 89 32.59 -39.96 -35.60
C ALA A 89 31.10 -39.90 -35.98
N GLU A 90 30.37 -41.02 -35.81
CA GLU A 90 28.93 -41.06 -36.05
C GLU A 90 28.17 -40.14 -35.09
N TRP A 91 28.51 -40.18 -33.80
CA TRP A 91 27.94 -39.28 -32.78
C TRP A 91 28.27 -37.81 -33.07
N SER A 92 29.53 -37.47 -33.38
CA SER A 92 29.96 -36.08 -33.67
C SER A 92 29.17 -35.47 -34.83
N VAL A 93 28.92 -36.24 -35.89
CA VAL A 93 28.14 -35.79 -37.05
C VAL A 93 26.68 -35.49 -36.66
N GLN A 94 26.07 -36.32 -35.82
CA GLN A 94 24.69 -36.15 -35.35
C GLN A 94 24.54 -35.05 -34.29
N GLU A 95 25.53 -34.89 -33.41
CA GLU A 95 25.48 -33.95 -32.28
C GLU A 95 25.79 -32.50 -32.69
N LYS A 96 26.63 -32.29 -33.70
CA LYS A 96 26.94 -30.95 -34.24
C LYS A 96 25.71 -30.10 -34.58
N PRO A 97 24.70 -30.59 -35.35
CA PRO A 97 23.49 -29.82 -35.60
C PRO A 97 22.66 -29.57 -34.33
N VAL A 98 22.63 -30.52 -33.39
CA VAL A 98 21.93 -30.38 -32.10
C VAL A 98 22.54 -29.26 -31.27
N ARG A 99 23.87 -29.24 -31.09
CA ARG A 99 24.57 -28.17 -30.36
C ARG A 99 24.40 -26.81 -31.02
N LYS A 100 24.39 -26.75 -32.36
CA LYS A 100 24.07 -25.52 -33.11
C LYS A 100 22.64 -25.05 -32.84
N ALA A 101 21.67 -25.96 -32.83
CA ALA A 101 20.28 -25.65 -32.53
C ALA A 101 20.11 -25.14 -31.09
N ILE A 102 20.75 -25.78 -30.11
CA ILE A 102 20.75 -25.33 -28.69
C ILE A 102 21.37 -23.94 -28.57
N LYS A 103 22.50 -23.69 -29.24
CA LYS A 103 23.15 -22.37 -29.23
C LYS A 103 22.24 -21.30 -29.83
N LEU A 104 21.58 -21.60 -30.95
CA LEU A 104 20.62 -20.69 -31.57
C LEU A 104 19.44 -20.42 -30.63
N TYR A 105 18.86 -21.46 -30.04
CA TYR A 105 17.77 -21.36 -29.08
C TYR A 105 18.14 -20.47 -27.90
N ASN A 106 19.29 -20.70 -27.27
CA ASN A 106 19.76 -19.91 -26.14
C ASN A 106 19.97 -18.43 -26.51
N SER A 107 20.47 -18.14 -27.71
CA SER A 107 20.59 -16.77 -28.21
C SER A 107 19.22 -16.10 -28.39
N LEU A 108 18.25 -16.81 -28.96
CA LEU A 108 16.88 -16.30 -29.15
C LEU A 108 16.16 -16.09 -27.81
N PHE A 109 16.33 -17.01 -26.87
CA PHE A 109 15.77 -16.90 -25.52
C PHE A 109 16.40 -15.73 -24.73
N SER A 110 17.71 -15.50 -24.90
CA SER A 110 18.39 -14.32 -24.33
C SER A 110 17.83 -13.03 -24.91
N LEU A 111 17.54 -13.00 -26.21
CA LEU A 111 16.91 -11.86 -26.89
C LEU A 111 15.48 -11.62 -26.40
N HIS A 112 14.66 -12.68 -26.26
CA HIS A 112 13.33 -12.60 -25.64
C HIS A 112 13.41 -12.00 -24.23
N SER A 113 14.35 -12.49 -23.40
CA SER A 113 14.55 -12.01 -22.04
C SER A 113 14.98 -10.53 -22.00
N ALA A 114 15.80 -10.09 -22.96
CA ALA A 114 16.22 -8.69 -23.07
C ALA A 114 15.09 -7.76 -23.50
N ILE A 115 14.18 -8.20 -24.38
CA ILE A 115 12.99 -7.43 -24.81
C ILE A 115 11.99 -7.26 -23.67
N HIS A 116 11.85 -8.27 -22.82
CA HIS A 116 10.95 -8.25 -21.67
C HIS A 116 11.61 -7.73 -20.38
N SER A 117 12.88 -7.33 -20.44
CA SER A 117 13.59 -6.74 -19.30
C SER A 117 13.23 -5.27 -19.14
N THR A 118 13.06 -4.83 -17.90
CA THR A 118 12.60 -3.49 -17.50
C THR A 118 13.73 -2.45 -17.39
N ASP A 119 14.99 -2.89 -17.39
CA ASP A 119 16.14 -2.04 -17.04
C ASP A 119 16.68 -1.20 -18.22
N SER A 120 16.33 -1.52 -19.47
CA SER A 120 16.86 -0.84 -20.67
C SER A 120 15.80 -0.61 -21.74
N THR A 121 16.04 0.31 -22.67
CA THR A 121 15.18 0.44 -23.86
C THR A 121 15.21 -0.89 -24.63
N PRO A 122 14.09 -1.63 -24.71
CA PRO A 122 14.12 -2.96 -25.29
C PRO A 122 14.47 -2.84 -26.78
N PRO A 123 15.36 -3.71 -27.30
CA PRO A 123 15.65 -3.73 -28.72
C PRO A 123 14.40 -4.12 -29.51
N GLU A 124 14.27 -3.64 -30.73
CA GLU A 124 13.26 -4.09 -31.68
C GLU A 124 13.82 -5.23 -32.52
N LEU A 125 12.99 -6.25 -32.75
CA LEU A 125 13.29 -7.33 -33.66
C LEU A 125 12.78 -6.99 -35.06
N VAL A 126 13.65 -7.09 -36.06
CA VAL A 126 13.33 -6.77 -37.44
C VAL A 126 13.54 -8.00 -38.31
N TRP A 127 12.54 -8.33 -39.12
CA TRP A 127 12.66 -9.19 -40.27
C TRP A 127 13.15 -8.37 -41.46
N GLY A 128 14.42 -8.50 -41.79
CA GLY A 128 15.02 -7.91 -42.97
C GLY A 128 14.92 -8.82 -44.18
N VAL A 129 14.51 -8.28 -45.32
CA VAL A 129 14.45 -8.97 -46.60
C VAL A 129 15.18 -8.15 -47.67
N GLY A 130 15.91 -8.85 -48.55
CA GLY A 130 16.70 -8.19 -49.59
C GLY A 130 17.99 -7.61 -49.01
N ILE A 131 18.90 -8.48 -48.57
CA ILE A 131 20.15 -8.06 -47.93
C ILE A 131 21.06 -7.42 -49.00
N ALA A 132 21.31 -6.14 -48.83
CA ALA A 132 22.20 -5.33 -49.65
C ALA A 132 23.60 -5.33 -49.06
N ARG A 133 24.58 -5.81 -49.84
CA ARG A 133 26.00 -5.85 -49.50
C ARG A 133 26.80 -4.94 -50.40
N TRP A 134 27.56 -4.03 -49.81
CA TRP A 134 28.36 -3.07 -50.56
C TRP A 134 29.51 -2.52 -49.71
N ASN A 135 30.66 -2.29 -50.32
CA ASN A 135 31.77 -1.55 -49.73
C ASN A 135 32.03 -0.31 -50.58
N THR A 136 31.93 0.88 -49.99
CA THR A 136 32.20 2.13 -50.71
C THR A 136 33.04 3.03 -49.84
N ALA A 137 34.22 3.41 -50.34
CA ALA A 137 35.11 4.39 -49.69
C ALA A 137 35.42 4.10 -48.20
N GLY A 138 35.46 2.81 -47.82
CA GLY A 138 35.72 2.37 -46.44
C GLY A 138 34.46 2.16 -45.58
N ASN A 139 33.27 2.47 -46.11
CA ASN A 139 31.99 2.19 -45.47
C ASN A 139 31.42 0.86 -45.97
N VAL A 140 31.10 -0.02 -45.03
CA VAL A 140 30.51 -1.33 -45.31
C VAL A 140 29.01 -1.29 -45.06
N VAL A 141 28.22 -1.55 -46.08
CA VAL A 141 26.76 -1.72 -46.01
C VAL A 141 26.46 -3.22 -46.05
N ASP A 142 25.80 -3.73 -45.01
CA ASP A 142 25.24 -5.09 -44.94
C ASP A 142 23.89 -4.99 -44.23
N MET A 143 22.87 -4.54 -44.96
CA MET A 143 21.56 -4.15 -44.41
C MET A 143 20.43 -4.61 -45.33
N PRO A 144 19.24 -4.94 -44.79
CA PRO A 144 18.07 -5.23 -45.60
C PRO A 144 17.49 -3.98 -46.27
N ILE A 145 16.82 -4.16 -47.41
CA ILE A 145 16.06 -3.10 -48.07
C ILE A 145 14.62 -3.03 -47.55
N LEU A 146 14.02 -4.19 -47.26
CA LEU A 146 12.67 -4.29 -46.73
C LEU A 146 12.73 -4.74 -45.27
N GLU A 147 11.99 -4.06 -44.41
CA GLU A 147 11.95 -4.31 -42.96
C GLU A 147 10.51 -4.54 -42.50
N GLN A 148 10.27 -5.65 -41.82
CA GLN A 148 9.03 -5.94 -41.11
C GLN A 148 9.33 -6.11 -39.63
N LEU A 149 8.62 -5.42 -38.74
CA LEU A 149 8.81 -5.60 -37.30
C LEU A 149 8.24 -6.93 -36.84
N LEU A 150 8.94 -7.60 -35.92
CA LEU A 150 8.57 -8.89 -35.35
C LEU A 150 8.36 -8.79 -33.85
N ASP A 151 7.41 -9.57 -33.35
CA ASP A 151 7.29 -9.95 -31.95
C ASP A 151 7.87 -11.36 -31.76
N ILE A 152 8.45 -11.59 -30.57
CA ILE A 152 9.00 -12.87 -30.14
C ILE A 152 8.24 -13.32 -28.89
N GLU A 153 7.69 -14.53 -28.93
CA GLU A 153 6.92 -15.12 -27.84
C GLU A 153 7.47 -16.52 -27.52
N VAL A 154 7.42 -16.90 -26.24
CA VAL A 154 7.76 -18.27 -25.79
C VAL A 154 6.47 -18.95 -25.33
N GLU A 155 6.06 -20.01 -26.03
CA GLU A 155 4.83 -20.76 -25.74
C GLU A 155 5.03 -21.80 -24.62
N GLU A 156 3.92 -22.24 -24.02
CA GLU A 156 3.90 -23.32 -23.01
C GLU A 156 4.45 -24.62 -23.63
N GLY A 157 5.68 -24.98 -23.24
CA GLY A 157 6.45 -26.06 -23.88
C GLY A 157 7.83 -25.62 -24.39
N GLY A 158 8.14 -24.32 -24.31
CA GLY A 158 9.45 -23.77 -24.62
C GLY A 158 9.68 -23.50 -26.10
N ALA A 159 8.65 -23.58 -26.96
CA ALA A 159 8.76 -23.20 -28.36
C ALA A 159 8.86 -21.67 -28.49
N ILE A 160 9.83 -21.19 -29.29
CA ILE A 160 9.98 -19.76 -29.60
C ILE A 160 9.25 -19.48 -30.92
N VAL A 161 8.31 -18.54 -30.89
CA VAL A 161 7.51 -18.18 -32.05
C VAL A 161 7.75 -16.72 -32.43
N PHE A 162 8.00 -16.50 -33.72
CA PHE A 162 8.12 -15.16 -34.31
C PHE A 162 6.84 -14.82 -35.05
N ARG A 163 6.29 -13.64 -34.77
CA ARG A 163 5.06 -13.15 -35.41
C ARG A 163 5.27 -11.74 -35.95
N PRO A 164 4.95 -11.46 -37.23
CA PRO A 164 4.97 -10.09 -37.74
C PRO A 164 4.03 -9.19 -36.95
N ARG A 165 4.48 -7.99 -36.56
CA ARG A 165 3.60 -6.97 -35.97
C ARG A 165 2.59 -6.50 -37.00
N GLY A 166 1.41 -6.04 -36.53
CA GLY A 166 0.34 -5.45 -37.36
C GLY A 166 0.68 -4.09 -37.99
N ILE A 167 1.96 -3.82 -38.21
CA ILE A 167 2.49 -2.61 -38.84
C ILE A 167 2.93 -3.00 -40.25
N LYS A 168 2.66 -2.15 -41.24
CA LYS A 168 3.06 -2.40 -42.63
C LYS A 168 4.59 -2.46 -42.77
N PRO A 169 5.11 -3.30 -43.69
CA PRO A 169 6.53 -3.35 -43.98
C PRO A 169 7.02 -1.99 -44.48
N LYS A 170 8.23 -1.61 -44.09
CA LYS A 170 8.86 -0.35 -44.47
C LYS A 170 10.06 -0.62 -45.36
N LEU A 171 10.31 0.29 -46.30
CA LEU A 171 11.49 0.26 -47.13
C LEU A 171 12.58 1.17 -46.53
N SER A 172 13.72 0.56 -46.20
CA SER A 172 14.84 1.19 -45.51
C SER A 172 16.02 1.37 -46.47
N LEU A 173 16.23 2.61 -46.93
CA LEU A 173 17.39 3.00 -47.75
C LEU A 173 18.31 3.98 -47.02
N LYS A 174 18.21 4.03 -45.69
CA LYS A 174 18.94 4.99 -44.85
C LYS A 174 20.46 5.00 -45.09
N PRO A 175 21.15 3.83 -45.15
CA PRO A 175 22.59 3.82 -45.44
C PRO A 175 22.94 4.45 -46.80
N PHE A 176 22.09 4.27 -47.81
CA PHE A 176 22.31 4.85 -49.14
C PHE A 176 22.06 6.36 -49.17
N ILE A 177 21.13 6.85 -48.34
CA ILE A 177 20.87 8.28 -48.18
C ILE A 177 22.02 8.95 -47.43
N GLU A 178 22.53 8.33 -46.38
CA GLU A 178 23.68 8.81 -45.61
C GLU A 178 24.98 8.78 -46.44
N LEU A 179 25.10 7.85 -47.38
CA LEU A 179 26.18 7.79 -48.36
C LEU A 179 25.98 8.74 -49.56
N GLU A 180 24.98 9.63 -49.51
CA GLU A 180 24.65 10.63 -50.54
C GLU A 180 24.49 10.03 -51.96
N VAL A 181 23.93 8.82 -52.06
CA VAL A 181 23.65 8.20 -53.37
C VAL A 181 22.56 8.99 -54.10
N ASP A 182 22.88 9.49 -55.29
CA ASP A 182 22.01 10.31 -56.12
C ASP A 182 20.62 9.65 -56.33
N GLY A 183 19.57 10.34 -55.92
CA GLY A 183 18.19 9.90 -56.14
C GLY A 183 17.64 8.90 -55.10
N ALA A 184 18.43 8.44 -54.12
CA ALA A 184 17.97 7.50 -53.09
C ALA A 184 16.73 7.98 -52.29
N PRO A 185 16.60 9.27 -51.87
CA PRO A 185 15.39 9.73 -51.18
C PRO A 185 14.13 9.71 -52.05
N LYS A 186 14.28 10.00 -53.35
CA LYS A 186 13.17 9.95 -54.32
C LYS A 186 12.78 8.51 -54.62
N LEU A 187 13.77 7.62 -54.73
CA LEU A 187 13.56 6.18 -54.90
C LEU A 187 12.80 5.59 -53.71
N GLN A 188 13.17 5.94 -52.48
CA GLN A 188 12.48 5.47 -51.27
C GLN A 188 11.00 5.85 -51.30
N ARG A 189 10.66 7.10 -51.64
CA ARG A 189 9.25 7.54 -51.73
C ARG A 189 8.47 6.78 -52.81
N THR A 190 9.07 6.58 -53.98
CA THR A 190 8.43 5.86 -55.09
C THR A 190 8.21 4.39 -54.74
N LEU A 191 9.24 3.70 -54.22
CA LEU A 191 9.15 2.29 -53.87
C LEU A 191 8.24 2.06 -52.67
N GLN A 192 8.24 2.95 -51.67
CA GLN A 192 7.28 2.88 -50.55
C GLN A 192 5.84 3.03 -51.06
N GLY A 193 5.57 3.96 -52.00
CA GLY A 193 4.25 4.08 -52.60
C GLY A 193 3.82 2.86 -53.43
N SER A 194 4.76 2.17 -54.08
CA SER A 194 4.49 0.89 -54.73
C SER A 194 4.23 -0.22 -53.71
N LEU A 195 5.03 -0.29 -52.64
CA LEU A 195 4.86 -1.23 -51.53
C LEU A 195 3.47 -1.08 -50.89
N ASP A 196 3.07 0.16 -50.60
CA ASP A 196 1.77 0.46 -50.00
C ASP A 196 0.59 0.02 -50.87
N LYS A 197 0.73 0.05 -52.21
CA LYS A 197 -0.28 -0.47 -53.15
C LYS A 197 -0.32 -2.00 -53.15
N PHE A 198 0.84 -2.67 -53.08
CA PHE A 198 0.89 -4.14 -53.02
C PHE A 198 0.25 -4.69 -51.74
N PHE A 199 0.41 -4.00 -50.60
CA PHE A 199 -0.18 -4.42 -49.32
C PHE A 199 -1.61 -3.91 -49.08
N GLN A 200 -2.30 -3.36 -50.10
CA GLN A 200 -3.74 -3.06 -50.01
C GLN A 200 -4.62 -4.31 -50.18
N GLU A 201 -4.10 -5.40 -50.76
CA GLU A 201 -4.85 -6.62 -51.12
C GLU A 201 -4.87 -7.71 -50.01
N GLU A 202 -4.72 -7.35 -48.73
CA GLU A 202 -4.67 -8.30 -47.58
C GLU A 202 -3.60 -9.41 -47.70
N ILE A 203 -2.50 -9.15 -48.39
CA ILE A 203 -1.38 -10.10 -48.49
C ILE A 203 -0.49 -9.96 -47.25
N GLU A 204 -0.27 -11.04 -46.50
CA GLU A 204 0.68 -11.07 -45.38
C GLU A 204 2.13 -11.01 -45.89
N PHE A 205 2.97 -10.19 -45.25
CA PHE A 205 4.39 -10.12 -45.59
C PHE A 205 5.10 -11.40 -45.12
N SER A 206 5.58 -12.20 -46.07
CA SER A 206 6.37 -13.40 -45.82
C SER A 206 7.70 -13.33 -46.57
N PRO A 207 8.83 -13.63 -45.92
CA PRO A 207 10.11 -13.72 -46.62
C PRO A 207 10.22 -15.02 -47.44
N PHE A 208 9.27 -15.95 -47.30
CA PHE A 208 9.26 -17.22 -48.03
C PHE A 208 8.69 -17.07 -49.43
N ASP A 209 7.98 -15.96 -49.66
CA ASP A 209 7.40 -15.62 -50.94
C ASP A 209 8.35 -14.78 -51.79
N THR A 210 8.11 -14.76 -53.10
CA THR A 210 8.90 -14.01 -54.09
C THR A 210 8.19 -12.76 -54.60
N PHE A 211 7.04 -12.40 -54.02
CA PHE A 211 6.22 -11.28 -54.50
C PHE A 211 6.94 -9.92 -54.47
N TRP A 212 7.91 -9.74 -53.56
CA TRP A 212 8.68 -8.51 -53.39
C TRP A 212 9.99 -8.46 -54.22
N GLU A 213 10.37 -9.53 -54.94
CA GLU A 213 11.58 -9.56 -55.77
C GLU A 213 11.64 -8.46 -56.87
N PRO A 214 10.53 -8.05 -57.50
CA PRO A 214 10.54 -6.94 -58.46
C PRO A 214 10.92 -5.59 -57.82
N LEU A 215 10.58 -5.39 -56.53
CA LEU A 215 10.96 -4.18 -55.79
C LEU A 215 12.47 -4.17 -55.54
N LEU A 216 13.06 -5.30 -55.18
CA LEU A 216 14.51 -5.41 -55.00
C LEU A 216 15.28 -5.25 -56.31
N SER A 217 14.74 -5.79 -57.40
CA SER A 217 15.32 -5.63 -58.74
C SER A 217 15.32 -4.16 -59.17
N THR A 218 14.21 -3.45 -58.88
CA THR A 218 14.09 -2.02 -59.15
C THR A 218 15.02 -1.19 -58.26
N ALA A 219 15.16 -1.57 -56.99
CA ALA A 219 16.10 -0.92 -56.07
C ALA A 219 17.55 -1.08 -56.56
N ALA A 220 17.96 -2.29 -56.96
CA ALA A 220 19.29 -2.52 -57.54
C ALA A 220 19.52 -1.62 -58.77
N ALA A 221 18.62 -1.66 -59.75
CA ALA A 221 18.77 -0.92 -61.01
C ALA A 221 18.84 0.61 -60.84
N GLN A 222 18.26 1.17 -59.78
CA GLN A 222 18.19 2.62 -59.56
C GLN A 222 19.18 3.14 -58.50
N LEU A 223 19.76 2.29 -57.66
CA LEU A 223 20.72 2.71 -56.64
C LEU A 223 22.12 2.95 -57.23
N THR A 224 22.66 2.03 -58.03
CA THR A 224 23.94 2.23 -58.70
C THR A 224 23.95 1.56 -60.08
N SER A 225 24.71 2.10 -61.03
CA SER A 225 24.81 1.56 -62.40
C SER A 225 25.38 0.14 -62.46
N ASN A 226 26.09 -0.29 -61.42
CA ASN A 226 26.76 -1.58 -61.33
C ASN A 226 26.07 -2.54 -60.33
N ALA A 227 24.91 -2.18 -59.79
CA ALA A 227 24.25 -3.05 -58.83
C ALA A 227 23.73 -4.33 -59.49
N GLU A 228 23.87 -5.46 -58.82
CA GLU A 228 23.29 -6.73 -59.25
C GLU A 228 22.27 -7.24 -58.22
N HIS A 229 21.12 -7.72 -58.72
CA HIS A 229 20.13 -8.42 -57.91
C HIS A 229 20.22 -9.94 -58.14
N ILE A 230 20.47 -10.70 -57.07
CA ILE A 230 20.49 -12.17 -57.10
C ILE A 230 19.14 -12.67 -56.54
N PRO A 231 18.25 -13.21 -57.41
CA PRO A 231 16.95 -13.72 -56.99
C PRO A 231 17.09 -15.04 -56.22
N ARG A 232 16.04 -15.40 -55.47
CA ARG A 232 16.06 -16.55 -54.57
C ARG A 232 16.30 -17.88 -55.28
N ALA A 233 15.73 -18.05 -56.47
CA ALA A 233 15.91 -19.25 -57.28
C ALA A 233 17.39 -19.57 -57.58
N LYS A 234 18.27 -18.56 -57.64
CA LYS A 234 19.71 -18.77 -57.81
C LYS A 234 20.42 -19.15 -56.51
N LEU A 235 19.94 -18.65 -55.36
CA LEU A 235 20.48 -18.98 -54.03
C LEU A 235 20.15 -20.44 -53.66
N ASP A 236 18.92 -20.87 -53.93
CA ASP A 236 18.46 -22.25 -53.65
C ASP A 236 19.23 -23.29 -54.49
N ASN A 237 19.72 -22.90 -55.68
CA ASN A 237 20.56 -23.71 -56.56
C ASN A 237 22.04 -23.78 -56.13
N GLY A 238 22.39 -23.32 -54.92
CA GLY A 238 23.73 -23.46 -54.34
C GLY A 238 24.70 -22.32 -54.66
N THR A 239 24.22 -21.18 -55.16
CA THR A 239 25.06 -19.99 -55.31
C THR A 239 25.44 -19.47 -53.92
N GLN A 240 26.74 -19.43 -53.60
CA GLN A 240 27.21 -18.86 -52.34
C GLN A 240 26.87 -17.37 -52.27
N VAL A 241 26.38 -16.91 -51.13
CA VAL A 241 26.12 -15.49 -50.89
C VAL A 241 27.45 -14.72 -51.03
N PRO A 242 27.57 -13.76 -51.96
CA PRO A 242 28.84 -13.11 -52.24
C PRO A 242 29.37 -12.36 -51.02
N ARG A 243 30.71 -12.36 -50.89
CA ARG A 243 31.41 -11.54 -49.89
C ARG A 243 31.26 -10.07 -50.27
N ILE A 244 31.25 -9.22 -49.25
CA ILE A 244 31.16 -7.77 -49.41
C ILE A 244 32.31 -7.29 -50.31
N ASN A 245 31.96 -6.56 -51.38
CA ASN A 245 32.90 -6.03 -52.37
C ASN A 245 32.45 -4.62 -52.82
N ASP A 246 33.20 -4.02 -53.75
CA ASP A 246 32.96 -2.64 -54.22
C ASP A 246 31.70 -2.52 -55.12
N GLN A 247 31.06 -3.64 -55.44
CA GLN A 247 29.83 -3.72 -56.22
C GLN A 247 28.63 -3.89 -55.28
N LEU A 248 27.56 -3.12 -55.50
CA LEU A 248 26.33 -3.31 -54.73
C LEU A 248 25.65 -4.61 -55.15
N ILE A 249 25.54 -5.58 -54.25
CA ILE A 249 24.81 -6.82 -54.50
C ILE A 249 23.64 -6.92 -53.55
N ILE A 250 22.44 -6.99 -54.11
CA ILE A 250 21.20 -7.22 -53.36
C ILE A 250 20.80 -8.67 -53.55
N THR A 251 20.69 -9.41 -52.45
CA THR A 251 20.32 -10.82 -52.46
C THR A 251 18.91 -11.00 -51.92
N SER A 252 18.06 -11.82 -52.57
CA SER A 252 16.73 -12.22 -52.06
C SER A 252 16.81 -13.15 -50.83
N SER A 253 17.79 -12.94 -49.96
CA SER A 253 17.90 -13.59 -48.66
C SER A 253 17.19 -12.76 -47.60
N TRP A 254 16.99 -13.35 -46.43
CA TRP A 254 16.36 -12.72 -45.28
C TRP A 254 17.22 -12.94 -44.04
N ALA A 255 17.12 -12.00 -43.10
CA ALA A 255 17.79 -12.08 -41.81
C ALA A 255 16.87 -11.54 -40.72
N ILE A 256 17.01 -12.08 -39.51
CA ILE A 256 16.39 -11.54 -38.32
C ILE A 256 17.50 -10.92 -37.48
N PHE A 257 17.33 -9.66 -37.09
CA PHE A 257 18.31 -8.95 -36.27
C PHE A 257 17.61 -8.01 -35.28
N GLY A 258 18.27 -7.78 -34.14
CA GLY A 258 17.83 -6.80 -33.15
C GLY A 258 18.49 -5.45 -33.38
N ARG A 259 17.74 -4.36 -33.26
CA ARG A 259 18.27 -2.98 -33.27
C ARG A 259 17.72 -2.16 -32.09
N PRO A 260 18.38 -1.07 -31.67
CA PRO A 260 17.79 -0.13 -30.72
C PRO A 260 16.49 0.47 -31.29
N ARG A 261 15.49 0.71 -30.44
CA ARG A 261 14.26 1.44 -30.83
C ARG A 261 14.62 2.77 -31.48
N SER A 262 14.13 3.01 -32.69
CA SER A 262 14.34 4.28 -33.37
C SER A 262 13.45 5.38 -32.78
N SER A 263 13.99 6.58 -32.60
CA SER A 263 13.19 7.77 -32.26
C SER A 263 12.34 8.26 -33.44
N GLU A 264 12.60 7.74 -34.64
CA GLU A 264 11.95 8.14 -35.89
C GLU A 264 10.43 7.99 -35.84
N ALA A 265 9.89 6.94 -35.20
CA ALA A 265 8.44 6.81 -35.05
C ALA A 265 7.85 7.98 -34.24
N ARG A 266 8.54 8.39 -33.17
CA ARG A 266 8.16 9.53 -32.33
C ARG A 266 8.30 10.85 -33.09
N GLU A 267 9.37 11.01 -33.86
CA GLU A 267 9.60 12.19 -34.69
C GLU A 267 8.54 12.32 -35.78
N GLN A 268 8.18 11.23 -36.46
CA GLN A 268 7.09 11.18 -37.44
C GLN A 268 5.73 11.49 -36.80
N ASP A 269 5.46 10.99 -35.60
CA ASP A 269 4.24 11.29 -34.85
C ASP A 269 4.17 12.77 -34.46
N LEU A 270 5.29 13.33 -33.98
CA LEU A 270 5.39 14.75 -33.65
C LEU A 270 5.22 15.64 -34.89
N GLU A 271 5.81 15.25 -36.01
CA GLU A 271 5.66 15.97 -37.28
C GLU A 271 4.22 15.87 -37.81
N SER A 272 3.59 14.69 -37.69
CA SER A 272 2.17 14.51 -38.04
C SER A 272 1.25 15.34 -37.15
N LEU A 273 1.55 15.41 -35.84
CA LEU A 273 0.84 16.26 -34.89
C LEU A 273 1.02 17.74 -35.25
N ARG A 274 2.26 18.14 -35.56
CA ARG A 274 2.59 19.50 -36.00
C ARG A 274 1.80 19.87 -37.26
N GLN A 275 1.81 19.01 -38.27
CA GLN A 275 1.04 19.24 -39.50
C GLN A 275 -0.46 19.31 -39.24
N LYS A 276 -1.00 18.51 -38.33
CA LYS A 276 -2.41 18.60 -37.93
C LYS A 276 -2.73 19.91 -37.22
N ILE A 277 -1.85 20.40 -36.34
CA ILE A 277 -2.01 21.70 -35.67
C ILE A 277 -1.88 22.86 -36.66
N GLU A 278 -0.97 22.77 -37.63
CA GLU A 278 -0.76 23.81 -38.65
C GLU A 278 -1.87 23.82 -39.73
N SER A 279 -2.45 22.66 -40.07
CA SER A 279 -3.49 22.54 -41.11
C SER A 279 -4.92 22.68 -40.60
N ALA A 280 -5.17 22.44 -39.30
CA ALA A 280 -6.50 22.52 -38.73
C ALA A 280 -6.81 23.92 -38.18
N SER A 281 -7.93 24.49 -38.65
CA SER A 281 -8.73 25.50 -37.95
C SER A 281 -9.42 24.95 -36.68
N GLU A 282 -9.02 23.77 -36.19
CA GLU A 282 -9.61 23.16 -35.01
C GLU A 282 -9.01 23.78 -33.75
N GLU A 283 -9.88 24.10 -32.80
CA GLU A 283 -9.48 24.57 -31.49
C GLU A 283 -8.66 23.50 -30.76
N VAL A 284 -7.39 23.79 -30.50
CA VAL A 284 -6.54 22.96 -29.62
C VAL A 284 -7.29 22.73 -28.31
N PRO A 285 -7.43 21.47 -27.82
CA PRO A 285 -8.09 21.18 -26.55
C PRO A 285 -7.57 22.06 -25.42
N ALA A 286 -8.48 22.58 -24.59
CA ALA A 286 -8.14 23.49 -23.49
C ALA A 286 -7.05 22.90 -22.57
N SER A 287 -7.05 21.58 -22.36
CA SER A 287 -6.02 20.87 -21.60
C SER A 287 -4.61 21.03 -22.17
N LEU A 288 -4.45 20.94 -23.51
CA LEU A 288 -3.15 21.13 -24.16
C LEU A 288 -2.72 22.59 -24.15
N ARG A 289 -3.67 23.52 -24.25
CA ARG A 289 -3.40 24.95 -24.02
C ARG A 289 -2.94 25.18 -22.59
N GLY A 290 -3.56 24.57 -21.58
CA GLY A 290 -3.18 24.72 -20.17
C GLY A 290 -1.73 24.28 -19.87
N PHE A 291 -1.20 23.27 -20.58
CA PHE A 291 0.20 22.87 -20.48
C PHE A 291 1.18 23.80 -21.21
N ALA A 292 0.73 24.48 -22.28
CA ALA A 292 1.56 25.32 -23.14
C ALA A 292 1.42 26.83 -22.86
N SER A 293 0.33 27.25 -22.22
CA SER A 293 0.13 28.61 -21.75
C SER A 293 1.10 28.87 -20.61
N THR A 294 1.86 29.95 -20.73
CA THR A 294 2.53 30.54 -19.57
C THR A 294 1.47 30.78 -18.49
N PRO A 295 1.74 30.41 -17.22
CA PRO A 295 0.86 30.79 -16.11
C PRO A 295 0.57 32.29 -16.24
N PRO A 296 -0.68 32.74 -16.10
CA PRO A 296 -0.98 34.17 -16.17
C PRO A 296 -0.04 34.92 -15.21
N GLU A 297 0.73 35.89 -15.72
CA GLU A 297 1.59 36.75 -14.90
C GLU A 297 0.75 37.60 -13.93
N GLU A 298 -0.53 37.81 -14.24
CA GLU A 298 -1.51 38.33 -13.28
C GLU A 298 -1.89 37.23 -12.30
N LYS A 299 -1.12 37.16 -11.20
CA LYS A 299 -1.62 36.66 -9.92
C LYS A 299 -2.99 37.31 -9.70
N VAL A 300 -4.05 36.51 -9.65
CA VAL A 300 -5.33 36.98 -9.11
C VAL A 300 -5.08 37.28 -7.64
N GLU A 301 -4.73 38.52 -7.34
CA GLU A 301 -4.55 39.05 -6.00
C GLU A 301 -5.90 38.97 -5.27
N ARG A 302 -6.09 37.91 -4.49
CA ARG A 302 -6.76 38.07 -3.21
C ARG A 302 -5.66 38.24 -2.17
N LEU A 303 -5.18 39.47 -2.08
CA LEU A 303 -4.34 39.93 -0.98
C LEU A 303 -5.25 40.25 0.21
N ASP A 304 -4.96 39.65 1.38
CA ASP A 304 -5.41 40.18 2.66
C ASP A 304 -4.49 41.33 3.11
N ASP A 305 -4.99 42.20 3.99
CA ASP A 305 -4.47 43.52 4.44
C ASP A 305 -3.01 43.60 4.97
N PHE A 306 -2.20 42.54 4.88
CA PHE A 306 -0.85 42.46 5.47
C PHE A 306 0.28 41.98 4.53
N GLU A 307 0.11 41.97 3.22
CA GLU A 307 1.21 41.82 2.22
C GLU A 307 2.26 40.70 2.50
N LEU A 308 1.83 39.44 2.72
CA LEU A 308 2.75 38.28 2.87
C LEU A 308 2.43 37.15 1.89
N ASP A 309 3.46 36.74 1.12
CA ASP A 309 3.42 35.68 0.09
C ASP A 309 3.68 34.30 0.75
N THR A 310 2.68 33.42 0.80
CA THR A 310 2.71 32.13 1.55
C THR A 310 3.44 30.99 0.83
N ASN A 311 3.95 31.19 -0.39
CA ASN A 311 4.57 30.12 -1.16
C ASN A 311 6.09 29.94 -0.96
N VAL A 312 6.74 30.74 -0.11
CA VAL A 312 8.23 30.72 0.03
C VAL A 312 8.73 30.41 1.45
N LEU A 313 7.85 30.31 2.46
CA LEU A 313 8.28 30.12 3.86
C LEU A 313 7.68 28.88 4.54
N GLN A 314 8.01 27.66 4.05
CA GLN A 314 8.47 26.54 4.89
C GLN A 314 8.47 25.19 4.14
N ALA A 315 9.55 24.97 3.39
CA ALA A 315 10.16 23.66 3.37
C ALA A 315 10.87 23.46 4.73
N GLY A 316 10.36 22.55 5.56
CA GLY A 316 11.01 22.12 6.81
C GLY A 316 10.25 22.49 8.09
N GLY A 317 9.62 21.49 8.70
CA GLY A 317 9.04 21.56 10.05
C GLY A 317 7.52 21.73 10.06
N ALA A 318 6.79 20.62 10.02
CA ALA A 318 5.35 20.64 10.34
C ALA A 318 5.18 20.78 11.86
N THR A 319 5.17 22.01 12.36
CA THR A 319 4.47 22.32 13.60
C THR A 319 2.99 22.50 13.26
N ASN A 320 2.15 21.62 13.80
CA ASN A 320 0.71 21.78 13.78
C ASN A 320 0.33 23.13 14.43
N SER A 321 -0.17 24.08 13.64
CA SER A 321 -0.99 25.17 14.18
C SER A 321 -2.45 24.83 13.95
N TRP A 322 -3.10 24.36 15.00
CA TRP A 322 -4.53 24.59 15.18
C TRP A 322 -4.72 26.10 15.27
N GLU A 323 -5.54 26.68 14.39
CA GLU A 323 -6.00 28.07 14.53
C GLU A 323 -7.22 28.10 15.45
N GLU A 324 -7.13 28.93 16.49
CA GLU A 324 -8.27 29.29 17.33
C GLU A 324 -9.37 29.93 16.47
N PRO A 325 -10.67 29.61 16.71
CA PRO A 325 -11.74 30.31 16.04
C PRO A 325 -11.78 31.76 16.53
N ALA A 326 -11.41 32.69 15.64
CA ALA A 326 -11.42 34.11 15.91
C ALA A 326 -12.80 34.58 16.39
N THR A 327 -12.83 35.02 17.64
CA THR A 327 -13.90 35.82 18.23
C THR A 327 -13.99 37.18 17.53
N SER A 328 -14.80 37.26 16.47
CA SER A 328 -15.64 38.42 16.11
C SER A 328 -15.97 38.38 14.61
N ILE A 329 -17.01 37.63 14.23
CA ILE A 329 -17.67 37.81 12.94
C ILE A 329 -19.14 38.13 13.23
N SER A 330 -19.57 39.28 12.74
CA SER A 330 -20.94 39.76 12.82
C SER A 330 -21.93 38.70 12.33
N ALA A 331 -22.89 38.36 13.18
CA ALA A 331 -23.80 37.22 13.09
C ALA A 331 -24.88 37.31 12.00
N THR A 332 -24.65 38.02 10.89
CA THR A 332 -25.68 38.24 9.85
C THR A 332 -25.29 37.84 8.44
N ASP A 333 -24.02 37.58 8.13
CA ASP A 333 -23.58 37.25 6.76
C ASP A 333 -23.16 35.78 6.53
N LEU A 334 -23.13 34.96 7.58
CA LEU A 334 -22.73 33.55 7.53
C LEU A 334 -23.86 32.57 7.11
N SER A 335 -25.09 33.03 6.85
CA SER A 335 -26.21 32.09 6.60
C SER A 335 -26.52 31.79 5.13
N LEU A 336 -25.92 32.50 4.17
CA LEU A 336 -26.28 32.34 2.75
C LEU A 336 -25.21 31.63 1.92
N LYS A 337 -23.91 31.87 2.18
CA LYS A 337 -22.83 31.15 1.49
C LYS A 337 -22.71 29.70 1.98
N ASP A 338 -22.71 29.50 3.28
CA ASP A 338 -22.63 28.15 3.87
C ASP A 338 -23.86 27.29 3.50
N ARG A 339 -25.06 27.87 3.42
CA ARG A 339 -26.27 27.15 2.99
C ARG A 339 -26.29 26.80 1.50
N MET A 340 -25.67 27.63 0.64
CA MET A 340 -25.55 27.34 -0.80
C MET A 340 -24.40 26.36 -1.11
N GLU A 341 -23.34 26.34 -0.29
CA GLU A 341 -22.26 25.34 -0.40
C GLU A 341 -22.65 23.98 0.20
N GLU A 342 -23.46 23.95 1.28
CA GLU A 342 -24.02 22.70 1.81
C GLU A 342 -24.98 22.00 0.82
N GLU A 343 -25.69 22.75 -0.04
CA GLU A 343 -26.59 22.20 -1.06
C GLU A 343 -25.85 21.55 -2.26
N ARG A 344 -24.53 21.70 -2.37
CA ARG A 344 -23.71 21.05 -3.41
C ARG A 344 -22.52 20.30 -2.81
N ARG A 345 -22.73 19.47 -1.78
CA ARG A 345 -21.76 18.40 -1.52
C ARG A 345 -21.68 17.50 -2.75
N ARG A 346 -20.60 17.66 -3.51
CA ARG A 346 -20.33 16.93 -4.74
C ARG A 346 -20.11 15.47 -4.38
N VAL A 347 -20.89 14.59 -5.00
CA VAL A 347 -20.81 13.16 -4.71
C VAL A 347 -19.52 12.62 -5.31
N HIS A 348 -18.60 12.18 -4.45
CA HIS A 348 -17.37 11.52 -4.90
C HIS A 348 -17.62 10.01 -5.07
N PHE A 349 -17.26 9.47 -6.23
CA PHE A 349 -17.44 8.06 -6.56
C PHE A 349 -16.11 7.32 -6.39
N PHE A 350 -15.64 7.22 -5.14
CA PHE A 350 -14.36 6.62 -4.81
C PHE A 350 -14.52 5.20 -4.26
N PRO A 351 -13.98 4.17 -4.94
CA PRO A 351 -14.06 2.78 -4.46
C PRO A 351 -13.14 2.51 -3.27
N LEU A 352 -12.11 3.33 -3.04
CA LEU A 352 -11.13 3.13 -1.99
C LEU A 352 -11.13 4.31 -0.99
N PRO A 353 -10.73 4.09 0.29
CA PRO A 353 -10.75 5.13 1.32
C PRO A 353 -9.90 6.35 0.97
N PHE A 354 -10.47 7.55 1.09
CA PHE A 354 -9.82 8.79 0.70
C PHE A 354 -9.78 9.80 1.85
N ASN A 355 -8.87 10.78 1.75
CA ASN A 355 -8.80 11.92 2.66
C ASN A 355 -9.35 13.19 1.97
N GLN A 356 -9.54 14.26 2.75
CA GLN A 356 -10.06 15.53 2.20
C GLN A 356 -9.19 16.10 1.08
N GLU A 357 -7.86 15.97 1.16
CA GLU A 357 -6.94 16.43 0.11
C GLU A 357 -7.14 15.71 -1.22
N GLN A 358 -7.43 14.40 -1.20
CA GLN A 358 -7.77 13.64 -2.41
C GLN A 358 -9.11 14.07 -3.01
N GLY A 359 -10.09 14.44 -2.17
CA GLY A 359 -11.36 15.02 -2.62
C GLY A 359 -11.16 16.35 -3.35
N LYS A 360 -10.34 17.25 -2.78
CA LYS A 360 -10.02 18.56 -3.38
C LYS A 360 -9.44 18.46 -4.79
N ILE A 361 -8.69 17.39 -5.12
CA ILE A 361 -8.14 17.19 -6.47
C ILE A 361 -9.27 17.12 -7.51
N ILE A 362 -10.37 16.42 -7.21
CA ILE A 362 -11.53 16.34 -8.10
C ILE A 362 -12.24 17.69 -8.19
N ASP A 363 -12.40 18.38 -7.07
CA ASP A 363 -13.03 19.71 -7.06
C ASP A 363 -12.24 20.72 -7.92
N MET A 364 -10.92 20.64 -7.88
CA MET A 364 -10.04 21.42 -8.75
C MET A 364 -10.20 21.00 -10.22
N LEU A 365 -10.27 19.70 -10.53
CA LEU A 365 -10.43 19.21 -11.91
C LEU A 365 -11.78 19.57 -12.55
N GLU A 366 -12.81 19.89 -11.77
CA GLU A 366 -14.07 20.41 -12.30
C GLU A 366 -14.01 21.89 -12.67
N THR A 367 -13.06 22.64 -12.10
CA THR A 367 -12.92 24.09 -12.30
C THR A 367 -11.73 24.48 -13.17
N ALA A 368 -10.70 23.63 -13.22
CA ALA A 368 -9.46 23.85 -13.93
C ALA A 368 -9.20 22.73 -14.96
N ASP A 369 -8.64 23.10 -16.12
CA ASP A 369 -8.33 22.16 -17.20
C ASP A 369 -7.11 21.27 -16.91
N VAL A 370 -6.22 21.71 -16.01
CA VAL A 370 -4.98 21.00 -15.64
C VAL A 370 -4.72 21.16 -14.15
N VAL A 371 -4.46 20.04 -13.46
CA VAL A 371 -4.10 20.00 -12.03
C VAL A 371 -2.83 19.18 -11.87
N SER A 372 -1.81 19.74 -11.20
CA SER A 372 -0.57 19.05 -10.88
C SER A 372 -0.60 18.59 -9.42
N VAL A 373 -0.44 17.28 -9.21
CA VAL A 373 -0.47 16.67 -7.87
C VAL A 373 0.90 16.10 -7.56
N THR A 374 1.54 16.62 -6.51
CA THR A 374 2.82 16.13 -6.01
C THR A 374 2.64 15.46 -4.65
N GLY A 375 3.60 14.61 -4.27
CA GLY A 375 3.50 13.85 -3.02
C GLY A 375 4.76 13.02 -2.78
N PRO A 376 5.15 12.78 -1.53
CA PRO A 376 6.26 11.87 -1.20
C PRO A 376 6.00 10.43 -1.69
N PRO A 377 7.05 9.60 -1.86
CA PRO A 377 6.86 8.18 -2.14
C PRO A 377 6.09 7.50 -1.00
N GLY A 378 5.16 6.61 -1.33
CA GLY A 378 4.36 5.87 -0.35
C GLY A 378 3.07 6.56 0.12
N THR A 379 2.79 7.82 -0.25
CA THR A 379 1.58 8.55 0.18
C THR A 379 0.32 8.22 -0.60
N GLY A 380 0.22 7.00 -1.14
CA GLY A 380 -1.00 6.53 -1.82
C GLY A 380 -1.27 7.14 -3.20
N LYS A 381 -0.27 7.63 -3.95
CA LYS A 381 -0.47 8.19 -5.30
C LYS A 381 -1.27 7.27 -6.23
N THR A 382 -0.91 5.99 -6.29
CA THR A 382 -1.61 4.96 -7.08
C THR A 382 -3.06 4.80 -6.64
N HIS A 383 -3.31 4.92 -5.34
CA HIS A 383 -4.65 4.88 -4.75
C HIS A 383 -5.47 6.10 -5.20
N SER A 384 -4.90 7.31 -5.11
CA SER A 384 -5.53 8.54 -5.62
C SER A 384 -5.87 8.44 -7.11
N ILE A 385 -4.94 7.92 -7.93
CA ILE A 385 -5.17 7.73 -9.37
C ILE A 385 -6.34 6.78 -9.63
N ALA A 386 -6.43 5.65 -8.93
CA ALA A 386 -7.53 4.71 -9.08
C ALA A 386 -8.89 5.32 -8.70
N ASN A 387 -8.94 6.13 -7.63
CA ASN A 387 -10.13 6.87 -7.22
C ASN A 387 -10.55 7.91 -8.27
N ILE A 388 -9.61 8.67 -8.82
CA ILE A 388 -9.87 9.66 -9.88
C ILE A 388 -10.40 8.98 -11.14
N ILE A 389 -9.76 7.89 -11.60
CA ILE A 389 -10.22 7.13 -12.77
C ILE A 389 -11.66 6.63 -12.56
N SER A 390 -11.94 6.05 -11.40
CA SER A 390 -13.26 5.50 -11.08
C SER A 390 -14.33 6.58 -11.07
N HIS A 391 -14.03 7.75 -10.49
CA HIS A 391 -14.94 8.88 -10.47
C HIS A 391 -15.22 9.44 -11.88
N MET A 392 -14.18 9.64 -12.68
CA MET A 392 -14.33 10.13 -14.07
C MET A 392 -15.14 9.15 -14.92
N MET A 393 -14.90 7.84 -14.76
CA MET A 393 -15.68 6.81 -15.45
C MET A 393 -17.13 6.76 -14.99
N ALA A 394 -17.40 6.95 -13.69
CA ALA A 394 -18.76 7.02 -13.15
C ALA A 394 -19.57 8.19 -13.73
N ILE A 395 -18.92 9.32 -14.01
CA ILE A 395 -19.52 10.48 -14.69
C ILE A 395 -19.67 10.23 -16.22
N GLY A 396 -19.18 9.11 -16.73
CA GLY A 396 -19.25 8.75 -18.16
C GLY A 396 -18.15 9.39 -19.01
N LYS A 397 -17.05 9.86 -18.40
CA LYS A 397 -15.89 10.37 -19.12
C LYS A 397 -14.99 9.23 -19.60
N ARG A 398 -14.31 9.46 -20.72
CA ARG A 398 -13.24 8.59 -21.21
C ARG A 398 -11.92 9.05 -20.64
N VAL A 399 -11.16 8.14 -20.05
CA VAL A 399 -9.89 8.43 -19.37
C VAL A 399 -8.75 7.76 -20.12
N LEU A 400 -7.71 8.53 -20.46
CA LEU A 400 -6.44 8.01 -20.96
C LEU A 400 -5.41 8.13 -19.83
N VAL A 401 -4.79 7.00 -19.45
CA VAL A 401 -3.73 6.97 -18.44
C VAL A 401 -2.42 6.67 -19.15
N THR A 402 -1.41 7.49 -18.89
CA THR A 402 -0.06 7.30 -19.43
C THR A 402 0.95 7.23 -18.28
N ALA A 403 1.94 6.35 -18.39
CA ALA A 403 3.03 6.23 -17.44
C ALA A 403 4.34 5.91 -18.18
N ARG A 404 5.47 6.17 -17.54
CA ARG A 404 6.79 5.87 -18.11
C ARG A 404 7.06 4.36 -18.16
N THR A 405 6.54 3.62 -17.19
CA THR A 405 6.83 2.19 -17.03
C THR A 405 5.55 1.34 -17.04
N PRO A 406 5.58 0.13 -17.64
CA PRO A 406 4.45 -0.80 -17.67
C PRO A 406 3.92 -1.15 -16.27
N GLU A 407 4.80 -1.31 -15.28
CA GLU A 407 4.47 -1.71 -13.91
C GLU A 407 3.60 -0.68 -13.20
N ALA A 408 3.80 0.62 -13.50
CA ALA A 408 2.98 1.68 -12.93
C ALA A 408 1.52 1.59 -13.41
N ILE A 409 1.30 1.21 -14.68
CA ILE A 409 -0.04 1.01 -15.24
C ILE A 409 -0.68 -0.24 -14.64
N ALA A 410 0.09 -1.34 -14.53
CA ALA A 410 -0.37 -2.57 -13.90
C ALA A 410 -0.79 -2.35 -12.44
N ALA A 411 0.02 -1.63 -11.66
CA ALA A 411 -0.27 -1.30 -10.26
C ALA A 411 -1.54 -0.46 -10.10
N VAL A 412 -1.80 0.48 -11.01
CA VAL A 412 -3.07 1.24 -11.02
C VAL A 412 -4.25 0.32 -11.36
N ARG A 413 -4.10 -0.57 -12.35
CA ARG A 413 -5.14 -1.52 -12.77
C ARG A 413 -5.54 -2.48 -11.66
N GLU A 414 -4.58 -2.97 -10.87
CA GLU A 414 -4.85 -3.85 -9.73
C GLU A 414 -5.71 -3.17 -8.65
N LYS A 415 -5.53 -1.86 -8.46
CA LYS A 415 -6.31 -1.07 -7.49
C LYS A 415 -7.73 -0.75 -7.96
N LEU A 416 -8.02 -0.91 -9.26
CA LEU A 416 -9.38 -0.73 -9.76
C LEU A 416 -10.27 -1.94 -9.41
N PRO A 417 -11.56 -1.69 -9.09
CA PRO A 417 -12.55 -2.75 -8.86
C PRO A 417 -12.62 -3.75 -10.02
N GLU A 418 -12.84 -5.03 -9.71
CA GLU A 418 -12.94 -6.10 -10.72
C GLU A 418 -13.98 -5.84 -11.79
N SER A 419 -15.07 -5.15 -11.45
CA SER A 419 -16.11 -4.74 -12.39
C SER A 419 -15.64 -3.72 -13.43
N LEU A 420 -14.65 -2.88 -13.09
CA LEU A 420 -14.09 -1.84 -13.95
C LEU A 420 -12.85 -2.30 -14.72
N ARG A 421 -12.12 -3.31 -14.24
CA ARG A 421 -10.91 -3.83 -14.91
C ARG A 421 -11.11 -4.21 -16.39
N PRO A 422 -12.25 -4.81 -16.82
CA PRO A 422 -12.51 -5.10 -18.23
C PRO A 422 -12.69 -3.85 -19.11
N LEU A 423 -13.00 -2.70 -18.51
CA LEU A 423 -13.18 -1.43 -19.23
C LEU A 423 -11.84 -0.71 -19.47
N VAL A 424 -10.76 -1.21 -18.88
CA VAL A 424 -9.43 -0.59 -18.90
C VAL A 424 -8.57 -1.32 -19.93
N ILE A 425 -8.25 -0.64 -21.01
CA ILE A 425 -7.31 -1.12 -22.02
C ILE A 425 -5.91 -0.67 -21.59
N ALA A 426 -5.14 -1.58 -21.02
CA ALA A 426 -3.78 -1.32 -20.60
C ALA A 426 -2.83 -1.66 -21.76
N SER A 427 -2.28 -0.65 -22.44
CA SER A 427 -1.22 -0.84 -23.45
C SER A 427 0.12 -1.06 -22.72
N VAL A 428 0.29 -2.25 -22.15
CA VAL A 428 1.39 -2.60 -21.24
C VAL A 428 2.33 -3.63 -21.88
N GLY A 429 2.02 -4.14 -23.07
CA GLY A 429 2.79 -5.20 -23.74
C GLY A 429 3.10 -4.90 -25.21
N THR A 430 3.43 -5.96 -25.96
CA THR A 430 3.47 -5.94 -27.43
C THR A 430 2.10 -5.55 -27.99
N ASP A 431 2.05 -5.11 -29.25
CA ASP A 431 0.79 -4.66 -29.87
C ASP A 431 -0.29 -5.75 -29.83
N ARG A 432 0.13 -7.02 -29.89
CA ARG A 432 -0.76 -8.18 -29.96
C ARG A 432 -1.36 -8.57 -28.61
N GLU A 433 -0.57 -8.63 -27.54
CA GLU A 433 -1.11 -8.89 -26.19
C GLU A 433 -2.13 -7.81 -25.82
N SER A 434 -1.80 -6.55 -26.14
CA SER A 434 -2.72 -5.42 -25.99
C SER A 434 -3.99 -5.56 -26.84
N ALA A 435 -3.88 -6.07 -28.07
CA ALA A 435 -5.01 -6.32 -28.96
C ALA A 435 -5.89 -7.52 -28.54
N GLU A 436 -5.30 -8.59 -28.00
CA GLU A 436 -6.04 -9.72 -27.44
C GLU A 436 -6.80 -9.32 -26.18
N GLN A 437 -6.15 -8.55 -25.29
CA GLN A 437 -6.80 -7.95 -24.13
C GLN A 437 -7.96 -7.04 -24.56
N LEU A 438 -7.77 -6.23 -25.61
CA LEU A 438 -8.83 -5.42 -26.20
C LEU A 438 -9.98 -6.28 -26.73
N LYS A 439 -9.68 -7.35 -27.48
CA LYS A 439 -10.70 -8.24 -28.04
C LYS A 439 -11.51 -8.94 -26.95
N SER A 440 -10.84 -9.42 -25.90
CA SER A 440 -11.48 -10.03 -24.73
C SER A 440 -12.38 -9.02 -24.01
N ALA A 441 -11.86 -7.82 -23.75
CA ALA A 441 -12.62 -6.74 -23.13
C ALA A 441 -13.86 -6.37 -23.94
N VAL A 442 -13.72 -6.23 -25.26
CA VAL A 442 -14.84 -5.92 -26.17
C VAL A 442 -15.89 -7.04 -26.18
N SER A 443 -15.47 -8.30 -26.18
CA SER A 443 -16.39 -9.44 -26.08
C SER A 443 -17.18 -9.42 -24.78
N GLU A 444 -16.50 -9.30 -23.63
CA GLU A 444 -17.16 -9.23 -22.32
C GLU A 444 -18.09 -8.02 -22.19
N LEU A 445 -17.68 -6.87 -22.71
CA LEU A 445 -18.50 -5.66 -22.77
C LEU A 445 -19.76 -5.89 -23.61
N SER A 446 -19.62 -6.54 -24.76
CA SER A 446 -20.72 -6.80 -25.67
C SER A 446 -21.73 -7.76 -25.03
N ASP A 447 -21.25 -8.83 -24.39
CA ASP A 447 -22.09 -9.79 -23.66
C ASP A 447 -22.82 -9.11 -22.49
N LYS A 448 -22.13 -8.27 -21.70
CA LYS A 448 -22.76 -7.48 -20.62
C LYS A 448 -23.81 -6.51 -21.15
N VAL A 449 -23.53 -5.80 -22.25
CA VAL A 449 -24.47 -4.82 -22.82
C VAL A 449 -25.71 -5.51 -23.39
N LEU A 450 -25.57 -6.69 -24.00
CA LEU A 450 -26.69 -7.47 -24.52
C LEU A 450 -27.59 -8.06 -23.41
N GLY A 451 -27.01 -8.41 -22.26
CA GLY A 451 -27.74 -8.92 -21.09
C GLY A 451 -28.29 -7.84 -20.14
N MET A 452 -27.94 -6.57 -20.32
CA MET A 452 -28.28 -5.52 -19.35
C MET A 452 -29.69 -4.96 -19.57
N ASP A 453 -30.55 -5.10 -18.56
CA ASP A 453 -31.77 -4.30 -18.46
C ASP A 453 -31.42 -2.85 -18.10
N LYS A 454 -31.53 -1.96 -19.09
CA LYS A 454 -31.22 -0.54 -18.95
C LYS A 454 -32.09 0.16 -17.92
N GLU A 455 -33.35 -0.28 -17.76
CA GLU A 455 -34.31 0.43 -16.91
C GLU A 455 -34.12 0.04 -15.45
N GLY A 456 -33.95 -1.26 -15.16
CA GLY A 456 -33.53 -1.74 -13.84
C GLY A 456 -32.17 -1.18 -13.40
N ALA A 457 -31.18 -1.12 -14.30
CA ALA A 457 -29.86 -0.55 -13.98
C ALA A 457 -29.93 0.94 -13.60
N LYS A 458 -30.77 1.72 -14.29
CA LYS A 458 -30.98 3.14 -13.95
C LYS A 458 -31.68 3.33 -12.60
N GLN A 459 -32.64 2.47 -12.27
CA GLN A 459 -33.30 2.52 -10.97
C GLN A 459 -32.32 2.18 -9.84
N GLU A 460 -31.49 1.16 -10.04
CA GLU A 460 -30.47 0.78 -9.08
C GLU A 460 -29.43 1.88 -8.89
N MET A 461 -28.98 2.51 -9.98
CA MET A 461 -28.06 3.67 -9.93
C MET A 461 -28.62 4.79 -9.05
N ARG A 462 -29.88 5.20 -9.26
CA ARG A 462 -30.52 6.24 -8.44
C ARG A 462 -30.65 5.84 -6.97
N ARG A 463 -30.94 4.56 -6.70
CA ARG A 463 -31.02 4.02 -5.33
C ARG A 463 -29.67 4.11 -4.63
N LEU A 464 -28.60 3.72 -5.31
CA LEU A 464 -27.23 3.76 -4.78
C LEU A 464 -26.74 5.20 -4.60
N GLU A 465 -27.01 6.10 -5.55
CA GLU A 465 -26.70 7.53 -5.41
C GLU A 465 -27.38 8.14 -4.18
N ALA A 466 -28.67 7.86 -3.97
CA ALA A 466 -29.38 8.31 -2.79
C ALA A 466 -28.80 7.73 -1.49
N ALA A 467 -28.36 6.46 -1.52
CA ALA A 467 -27.72 5.83 -0.37
C ALA A 467 -26.36 6.46 -0.05
N ILE A 468 -25.56 6.85 -1.06
CA ILE A 468 -24.28 7.54 -0.86
C ILE A 468 -24.51 8.89 -0.19
N VAL A 469 -25.43 9.70 -0.72
CA VAL A 469 -25.77 11.01 -0.14
C VAL A 469 -26.21 10.89 1.33
N GLU A 470 -27.02 9.87 1.63
CA GLU A 470 -27.46 9.60 3.01
C GLU A 470 -26.31 9.15 3.92
N CYS A 471 -25.36 8.36 3.41
CA CYS A 471 -24.17 7.97 4.17
C CYS A 471 -23.26 9.16 4.44
N ASP A 472 -23.03 10.03 3.45
CA ASP A 472 -22.24 11.26 3.63
C ASP A 472 -22.89 12.22 4.62
N ARG A 473 -24.22 12.32 4.61
CA ARG A 473 -24.97 13.09 5.61
C ARG A 473 -24.75 12.54 7.02
N LYS A 474 -24.87 11.22 7.20
CA LYS A 474 -24.64 10.56 8.50
C LYS A 474 -23.20 10.70 8.98
N ALA A 475 -22.23 10.58 8.07
CA ALA A 475 -20.82 10.78 8.39
C ALA A 475 -20.59 12.22 8.89
N GLY A 476 -21.12 13.22 8.17
CA GLY A 476 -21.04 14.61 8.60
C GLY A 476 -21.78 14.93 9.91
N GLU A 477 -22.85 14.19 10.24
CA GLU A 477 -23.51 14.28 11.56
C GLU A 477 -22.65 13.67 12.67
N ALA A 478 -22.05 12.51 12.42
CA ALA A 478 -21.14 11.89 13.37
C ALA A 478 -19.91 12.76 13.65
N ASP A 479 -19.33 13.37 12.62
CA ASP A 479 -18.19 14.29 12.77
C ASP A 479 -18.55 15.53 13.59
N ARG A 480 -19.74 16.11 13.37
CA ARG A 480 -20.24 17.24 14.16
C ARG A 480 -20.45 16.85 15.63
N ASN A 481 -21.06 15.69 15.88
CA ASN A 481 -21.25 15.18 17.24
C ASN A 481 -19.90 14.92 17.94
N LEU A 482 -18.93 14.35 17.23
CA LEU A 482 -17.57 14.16 17.74
C LEU A 482 -16.89 15.49 18.06
N ALA A 483 -17.03 16.50 17.19
CA ALA A 483 -16.49 17.83 17.41
C ALA A 483 -17.15 18.52 18.62
N GLU A 484 -18.45 18.31 18.83
CA GLU A 484 -19.16 18.83 20.01
C GLU A 484 -18.66 18.18 21.29
N ILE A 485 -18.55 16.85 21.33
CA ILE A 485 -17.95 16.12 22.46
C ILE A 485 -16.52 16.60 22.73
N ALA A 486 -15.71 16.77 21.69
CA ALA A 486 -14.36 17.28 21.82
C ALA A 486 -14.35 18.70 22.41
N ARG A 487 -15.24 19.59 21.94
CA ARG A 487 -15.36 20.96 22.45
C ARG A 487 -15.78 20.99 23.91
N GLU A 488 -16.74 20.17 24.32
CA GLU A 488 -17.16 20.08 25.73
C GLU A 488 -16.04 19.57 26.63
N ASN A 489 -15.28 18.57 26.18
CA ASN A 489 -14.20 17.98 26.96
C ASN A 489 -12.90 18.82 26.97
N LEU A 490 -12.71 19.70 25.99
CA LEU A 490 -11.54 20.58 25.89
C LEU A 490 -11.86 22.03 26.31
N ALA A 491 -13.11 22.33 26.65
CA ALA A 491 -13.51 23.66 27.09
C ALA A 491 -12.73 24.08 28.35
N PRO A 492 -12.27 25.34 28.42
CA PRO A 492 -11.54 25.85 29.58
C PRO A 492 -12.43 25.81 30.84
N LEU A 493 -11.85 25.35 31.94
CA LEU A 493 -12.50 25.22 33.24
C LEU A 493 -12.05 26.35 34.17
N ILE A 494 -13.01 26.96 34.87
CA ILE A 494 -12.72 28.02 35.85
C ILE A 494 -12.37 27.38 37.20
N TRP A 495 -11.11 27.49 37.62
CA TRP A 495 -10.61 27.03 38.91
C TRP A 495 -9.94 28.17 39.68
N LYS A 496 -10.35 28.41 40.93
CA LYS A 496 -9.87 29.52 41.78
C LYS A 496 -9.93 30.90 41.10
N GLY A 497 -10.88 31.11 40.19
CA GLY A 497 -11.08 32.38 39.47
C GLY A 497 -10.19 32.59 38.24
N GLN A 498 -9.43 31.58 37.83
CA GLN A 498 -8.64 31.57 36.59
C GLN A 498 -9.13 30.46 35.66
N GLU A 499 -9.00 30.69 34.35
CA GLU A 499 -9.34 29.71 33.32
C GLU A 499 -8.13 28.81 33.04
N TYR A 500 -8.37 27.50 32.99
CA TYR A 500 -7.36 26.48 32.69
C TYR A 500 -7.88 25.54 31.62
N ALA A 501 -7.02 25.12 30.69
CA ALA A 501 -7.34 23.96 29.87
C ALA A 501 -7.42 22.71 30.77
N PRO A 502 -8.28 21.71 30.47
CA PRO A 502 -8.43 20.52 31.30
C PRO A 502 -7.13 19.76 31.61
N MET A 503 -6.19 19.73 30.65
CA MET A 503 -4.86 19.13 30.84
C MET A 503 -3.99 19.93 31.82
N GLU A 504 -3.96 21.26 31.69
CA GLU A 504 -3.21 22.14 32.59
C GLU A 504 -3.76 22.09 34.02
N LEU A 505 -5.09 22.01 34.15
CA LEU A 505 -5.73 21.87 35.46
C LEU A 505 -5.32 20.55 36.14
N LEU A 506 -5.15 19.47 35.37
CA LEU A 506 -4.71 18.18 35.89
C LEU A 506 -3.29 18.28 36.47
N ASP A 507 -2.40 19.00 35.78
CA ASP A 507 -1.02 19.22 36.25
C ASP A 507 -1.02 20.00 37.57
N VAL A 508 -1.77 21.11 37.65
CA VAL A 508 -1.93 21.92 38.88
C VAL A 508 -2.50 21.07 40.03
N LEU A 509 -3.50 20.25 39.77
CA LEU A 509 -4.09 19.36 40.79
C LEU A 509 -3.14 18.23 41.22
N SER A 510 -2.25 17.79 40.31
CA SER A 510 -1.26 16.75 40.60
C SER A 510 -0.15 17.26 41.52
N GLU A 511 0.24 18.53 41.40
CA GLU A 511 1.19 19.19 42.30
C GLU A 511 0.61 19.36 43.72
N GLU A 512 -0.68 19.68 43.83
CA GLU A 512 -1.36 19.80 45.13
C GLU A 512 -1.76 18.43 45.74
N LYS A 513 -1.45 17.31 45.08
CA LYS A 513 -1.88 15.96 45.47
C LYS A 513 -1.40 15.53 46.86
N GLU A 514 -0.15 15.82 47.22
CA GLU A 514 0.39 15.46 48.54
C GLU A 514 -0.33 16.22 49.67
N ARG A 515 -0.75 17.45 49.40
CA ARG A 515 -1.45 18.31 50.37
C ARG A 515 -2.87 17.83 50.67
N PHE A 516 -3.54 17.20 49.70
CA PHE A 516 -4.90 16.68 49.83
C PHE A 516 -4.96 15.15 49.96
N GLY A 517 -3.81 14.48 50.15
CA GLY A 517 -3.71 13.03 50.28
C GLY A 517 -4.42 12.43 51.51
N TRP A 518 -4.90 13.26 52.44
CA TRP A 518 -5.74 12.84 53.56
C TRP A 518 -7.17 12.45 53.16
N PHE A 519 -7.62 12.82 51.95
CA PHE A 519 -8.94 12.50 51.43
C PHE A 519 -8.88 11.25 50.53
N SER A 520 -8.95 10.07 51.15
CA SER A 520 -8.82 8.78 50.47
C SER A 520 -10.14 8.23 49.91
N ASP A 521 -11.28 8.82 50.26
CA ASP A 521 -12.59 8.34 49.86
C ASP A 521 -12.89 8.72 48.40
N ARG A 522 -12.87 7.70 47.53
CA ARG A 522 -13.38 7.84 46.17
C ARG A 522 -14.90 7.67 46.17
N PRO A 523 -15.68 8.59 45.58
CA PRO A 523 -17.12 8.40 45.46
C PRO A 523 -17.40 7.18 44.57
N ALA A 524 -18.23 6.26 45.06
CA ALA A 524 -18.60 5.03 44.35
C ALA A 524 -19.56 5.27 43.16
N SER A 525 -20.17 6.45 43.09
CA SER A 525 -21.12 6.84 42.06
C SER A 525 -20.88 8.28 41.63
N GLN A 526 -21.32 8.63 40.41
CA GLN A 526 -21.32 10.02 39.98
C GLN A 526 -22.15 10.88 40.94
N PRO A 527 -21.76 12.15 41.15
CA PRO A 527 -22.48 13.05 42.01
C PRO A 527 -23.90 13.30 41.45
N PRO A 528 -24.94 13.33 42.30
CA PRO A 528 -26.28 13.66 41.86
C PRO A 528 -26.34 15.06 41.26
N VAL A 529 -27.21 15.28 40.27
CA VAL A 529 -27.33 16.55 39.52
C VAL A 529 -27.58 17.76 40.46
N GLN A 530 -28.24 17.55 41.60
CA GLN A 530 -28.48 18.60 42.60
C GLN A 530 -27.33 18.84 43.59
N LEU A 531 -26.17 18.18 43.45
CA LEU A 531 -25.09 18.26 44.43
C LEU A 531 -24.61 19.70 44.64
N ARG A 532 -24.48 20.49 43.57
CA ARG A 532 -24.01 21.87 43.64
C ARG A 532 -24.96 22.76 44.44
N GLU A 533 -26.26 22.61 44.19
CA GLU A 533 -27.31 23.36 44.88
C GLU A 533 -27.41 22.94 46.36
N THR A 534 -27.27 21.64 46.62
CA THR A 534 -27.27 21.06 47.96
C THR A 534 -26.05 21.50 48.78
N LEU A 535 -24.85 21.55 48.19
CA LEU A 535 -23.63 22.02 48.85
C LEU A 535 -23.69 23.51 49.16
N LEU A 536 -24.23 24.33 48.26
CA LEU A 536 -24.46 25.76 48.51
C LEU A 536 -25.44 25.98 49.66
N ARG A 537 -26.52 25.20 49.68
CA ARG A 537 -27.51 25.23 50.76
C ARG A 537 -26.91 24.80 52.10
N LEU A 538 -26.20 23.67 52.13
CA LEU A 538 -25.49 23.19 53.31
C LEU A 538 -24.46 24.20 53.80
N ARG A 539 -23.66 24.82 52.91
CA ARG A 539 -22.68 25.84 53.30
C ARG A 539 -23.33 27.07 53.95
N ASN A 540 -24.53 27.45 53.50
CA ASN A 540 -25.26 28.60 54.04
C ASN A 540 -26.05 28.27 55.31
N GLU A 541 -26.57 27.05 55.44
CA GLU A 541 -27.43 26.61 56.55
C GLU A 541 -26.64 25.92 57.69
N LEU A 542 -25.51 25.25 57.44
CA LEU A 542 -24.71 24.62 58.52
C LEU A 542 -24.22 25.61 59.59
N PRO A 543 -23.76 26.84 59.26
CA PRO A 543 -23.29 27.77 60.28
C PRO A 543 -24.36 28.17 61.30
N SER A 544 -25.65 28.19 60.91
CA SER A 544 -26.74 28.49 61.85
C SER A 544 -27.10 27.30 62.74
N LEU A 545 -26.81 26.07 62.28
CA LEU A 545 -26.94 24.83 63.04
C LEU A 545 -25.70 24.49 63.88
N ALA A 546 -24.59 25.21 63.70
CA ALA A 546 -23.36 25.02 64.47
C ALA A 546 -23.55 25.06 66.00
N PRO A 547 -24.44 25.89 66.59
CA PRO A 547 -24.71 25.87 68.03
C PRO A 547 -25.38 24.58 68.53
N ASP A 548 -26.12 23.87 67.67
CA ASP A 548 -26.79 22.60 68.00
C ASP A 548 -25.84 21.40 67.89
N ILE A 549 -24.66 21.59 67.29
CA ILE A 549 -23.62 20.56 67.23
C ILE A 549 -22.77 20.69 68.49
N ILE A 550 -23.26 20.08 69.59
CA ILE A 550 -22.66 20.12 70.93
C ILE A 550 -21.16 19.73 70.94
N TYR A 551 -20.71 18.95 69.95
CA TYR A 551 -19.33 18.46 69.83
C TYR A 551 -18.49 19.20 68.79
N ALA A 552 -19.02 20.21 68.10
CA ALA A 552 -18.25 20.99 67.13
C ALA A 552 -17.18 21.80 67.88
N GLY A 553 -15.91 21.40 67.72
CA GLY A 553 -14.78 22.01 68.42
C GLY A 553 -14.52 21.48 69.83
N ALA A 554 -15.20 20.40 70.24
CA ALA A 554 -14.86 19.71 71.49
C ALA A 554 -13.45 19.10 71.37
N TYR A 555 -12.60 19.35 72.37
CA TYR A 555 -11.31 18.68 72.48
C TYR A 555 -11.58 17.18 72.72
N ILE A 556 -11.28 16.36 71.73
CA ILE A 556 -11.29 14.91 71.87
C ILE A 556 -10.16 14.57 72.86
N PRO A 557 -10.42 13.84 73.95
CA PRO A 557 -9.37 13.45 74.88
C PRO A 557 -8.28 12.68 74.15
N SER A 558 -7.03 12.88 74.57
CA SER A 558 -5.88 12.16 74.01
C SER A 558 -6.14 10.65 74.09
N VAL A 559 -5.77 9.89 73.06
CA VAL A 559 -5.90 8.42 73.05
C VAL A 559 -5.17 7.79 74.24
N GLU A 560 -4.16 8.47 74.78
CA GLU A 560 -3.41 8.06 75.97
C GLU A 560 -4.17 8.25 77.29
N GLU A 561 -5.17 9.14 77.34
CA GLU A 561 -6.04 9.38 78.49
C GLU A 561 -7.24 8.43 78.53
N ILE A 562 -7.52 7.73 77.42
CA ILE A 562 -8.57 6.73 77.36
C ILE A 562 -8.08 5.48 78.08
N PRO A 563 -8.76 5.02 79.14
CA PRO A 563 -8.35 3.81 79.86
C PRO A 563 -8.29 2.62 78.89
N SER A 564 -7.25 1.80 79.06
CA SER A 564 -7.07 0.61 78.23
C SER A 564 -8.29 -0.32 78.30
N THR A 565 -8.51 -1.12 77.27
CA THR A 565 -9.60 -2.10 77.21
C THR A 565 -9.65 -2.99 78.45
N GLN A 566 -8.48 -3.32 79.00
CA GLN A 566 -8.35 -4.12 80.23
C GLN A 566 -8.95 -3.38 81.45
N LEU A 567 -8.59 -2.10 81.63
CA LEU A 567 -9.11 -1.26 82.72
C LEU A 567 -10.62 -1.05 82.64
N LEU A 568 -11.16 -0.93 81.43
CA LEU A 568 -12.61 -0.83 81.20
C LEU A 568 -13.33 -2.14 81.55
N ILE A 569 -12.76 -3.29 81.19
CA ILE A 569 -13.31 -4.60 81.55
C ILE A 569 -13.28 -4.79 83.07
N ASP A 570 -12.17 -4.44 83.73
CA ASP A 570 -12.03 -4.57 85.18
C ASP A 570 -13.02 -3.67 85.92
N ALA A 571 -13.18 -2.41 85.49
CA ALA A 571 -14.17 -1.49 86.05
C ALA A 571 -15.61 -1.98 85.82
N HIS A 572 -15.89 -2.55 84.64
CA HIS A 572 -17.20 -3.12 84.33
C HIS A 572 -17.51 -4.34 85.22
N ASN A 573 -16.54 -5.22 85.42
CA ASN A 573 -16.68 -6.39 86.29
C ASN A 573 -16.87 -5.98 87.75
N ALA A 574 -16.14 -4.97 88.24
CA ALA A 574 -16.32 -4.45 89.60
C ALA A 574 -17.72 -3.85 89.82
N GLU A 575 -18.25 -3.12 88.84
CA GLU A 575 -19.63 -2.61 88.89
C GLU A 575 -20.67 -3.74 88.82
N LEU A 576 -20.41 -4.77 88.01
CA LEU A 576 -21.24 -5.97 87.96
C LEU A 576 -21.27 -6.71 89.31
N GLU A 577 -20.12 -6.89 89.96
CA GLU A 577 -20.02 -7.47 91.30
C GLU A 577 -20.76 -6.62 92.34
N HIS A 578 -20.62 -5.29 92.28
CA HIS A 578 -21.37 -4.38 93.15
C HIS A 578 -22.88 -4.49 92.93
N ARG A 579 -23.34 -4.61 91.68
CA ARG A 579 -24.76 -4.82 91.35
C ARG A 579 -25.29 -6.20 91.74
N LEU A 580 -24.43 -7.21 91.77
CA LEU A 580 -24.76 -8.59 92.16
C LEU A 580 -24.84 -8.78 93.67
N GLN A 581 -24.33 -7.84 94.48
CA GLN A 581 -24.63 -7.84 95.91
C GLN A 581 -26.15 -7.72 96.11
N LYS A 582 -26.74 -8.73 96.76
CA LYS A 582 -28.18 -8.76 97.05
C LYS A 582 -28.58 -7.49 97.80
N LYS A 583 -29.45 -6.68 97.18
CA LYS A 583 -30.16 -5.58 97.85
C LYS A 583 -30.73 -6.11 99.18
N PRO A 584 -30.49 -5.44 100.33
CA PRO A 584 -31.08 -5.85 101.59
C PRO A 584 -32.60 -5.90 101.45
N ASP A 585 -33.21 -7.00 101.94
CA ASP A 585 -34.64 -7.20 101.89
C ASP A 585 -35.32 -6.27 102.91
N TYR A 586 -36.08 -5.29 102.42
CA TYR A 586 -36.83 -4.33 103.22
C TYR A 586 -38.24 -4.84 103.59
N SER A 587 -38.52 -6.13 103.44
CA SER A 587 -39.82 -6.77 103.76
C SER A 587 -40.29 -6.60 105.22
N GLY A 588 -39.41 -6.17 106.14
CA GLY A 588 -39.74 -5.79 107.52
C GLY A 588 -39.98 -4.29 107.77
N ALA A 589 -39.98 -3.44 106.73
CA ALA A 589 -40.22 -2.00 106.89
C ALA A 589 -41.74 -1.68 106.95
N PRO A 590 -42.20 -0.83 107.90
CA PRO A 590 -43.62 -0.57 108.12
C PRO A 590 -44.34 0.07 106.92
N ALA A 591 -45.55 -0.40 106.64
CA ALA A 591 -46.41 0.07 105.55
C ALA A 591 -46.91 1.52 105.78
N MET A 592 -46.89 2.34 104.72
CA MET A 592 -47.37 3.73 104.74
C MET A 592 -48.83 3.84 105.18
N ALA A 593 -49.08 4.78 106.10
CA ALA A 593 -50.37 5.06 106.72
C ALA A 593 -51.44 5.48 105.70
N ARG A 594 -52.57 4.76 105.70
CA ARG A 594 -53.83 5.13 105.05
C ARG A 594 -54.75 5.79 106.09
N ASP A 595 -54.40 7.01 106.52
CA ASP A 595 -54.95 7.62 107.74
C ASP A 595 -56.07 8.67 107.55
N SER A 596 -56.73 8.78 106.39
CA SER A 596 -58.03 9.48 106.36
C SER A 596 -58.96 8.96 105.25
N ALA A 597 -60.25 8.86 105.58
CA ALA A 597 -61.31 8.39 104.68
C ALA A 597 -61.59 9.34 103.50
N ASP A 598 -60.95 10.50 103.46
CA ASP A 598 -61.12 11.52 102.42
C ASP A 598 -60.01 11.49 101.35
N VAL A 599 -58.98 10.65 101.47
CA VAL A 599 -57.88 10.57 100.48
C VAL A 599 -58.39 10.05 99.13
N ASP A 600 -59.32 9.11 99.12
CA ASP A 600 -59.94 8.59 97.89
C ASP A 600 -60.86 9.63 97.23
N GLY A 601 -61.48 10.51 98.03
CA GLY A 601 -62.28 11.65 97.55
C GLY A 601 -61.41 12.72 96.89
N ILE A 602 -60.30 13.10 97.54
CA ILE A 602 -59.33 14.06 97.00
C ILE A 602 -58.67 13.50 95.72
N ALA A 603 -58.36 12.21 95.68
CA ALA A 603 -57.82 11.56 94.49
C ALA A 603 -58.83 11.55 93.32
N ALA A 604 -60.12 11.33 93.61
CA ALA A 604 -61.17 11.37 92.59
C ALA A 604 -61.39 12.80 92.04
N GLU A 605 -61.31 13.81 92.90
CA GLU A 605 -61.45 15.22 92.51
C GLU A 605 -60.25 15.70 91.65
N LEU A 606 -59.01 15.36 92.07
CA LEU A 606 -57.79 15.59 91.29
C LEU A 606 -57.82 14.89 89.92
N LEU A 607 -58.36 13.67 89.86
CA LEU A 607 -58.51 12.94 88.61
C LEU A 607 -59.53 13.60 87.68
N GLY A 608 -60.58 14.21 88.24
CA GLY A 608 -61.55 15.03 87.51
C GLY A 608 -60.90 16.29 86.91
N GLU A 609 -60.12 17.02 87.71
CA GLU A 609 -59.39 18.21 87.24
C GLU A 609 -58.38 17.87 86.15
N LEU A 610 -57.62 16.78 86.31
CA LEU A 610 -56.63 16.34 85.32
C LEU A 610 -57.28 15.94 83.98
N LYS A 611 -58.44 15.27 84.01
CA LYS A 611 -59.18 14.93 82.79
C LYS A 611 -59.71 16.18 82.07
N ASN A 612 -60.19 17.17 82.81
CA ASN A 612 -60.68 18.42 82.24
C ASN A 612 -59.54 19.23 81.60
N ILE A 613 -58.37 19.27 82.25
CA ILE A 613 -57.15 19.87 81.69
C ILE A 613 -56.70 19.12 80.43
N GLN A 614 -56.71 17.78 80.43
CA GLN A 614 -56.35 16.97 79.28
C GLN A 614 -57.26 17.26 78.07
N GLN A 615 -58.57 17.42 78.31
CA GLN A 615 -59.56 17.68 77.26
C GLN A 615 -59.45 19.11 76.69
N ARG A 616 -59.10 20.09 77.53
CA ARG A 616 -58.77 21.45 77.06
C ARG A 616 -57.47 21.48 76.26
N LEU A 617 -56.47 20.69 76.67
CA LEU A 617 -55.21 20.54 75.93
C LEU A 617 -55.40 19.86 74.58
N SER A 618 -56.36 18.95 74.43
CA SER A 618 -56.64 18.30 73.13
C SER A 618 -57.36 19.17 72.12
N ASN A 619 -58.04 20.24 72.56
CA ASN A 619 -58.78 21.15 71.68
C ASN A 619 -57.94 22.38 71.24
N LEU A 620 -56.67 22.46 71.63
CA LEU A 620 -55.75 23.52 71.23
C LEU A 620 -54.95 23.11 69.99
N ASP A 621 -54.68 24.09 69.12
CA ASP A 621 -53.79 23.92 67.95
C ASP A 621 -52.38 23.45 68.37
N ASP A 622 -51.75 22.65 67.51
CA ASP A 622 -50.53 21.88 67.83
C ASP A 622 -49.34 22.76 68.26
N PHE A 623 -49.25 23.99 67.74
CA PHE A 623 -48.27 24.98 68.16
C PHE A 623 -48.51 25.51 69.58
N LYS A 624 -49.78 25.81 69.93
CA LYS A 624 -50.15 26.28 71.27
C LYS A 624 -50.01 25.18 72.31
N ARG A 625 -50.26 23.92 71.91
CA ARG A 625 -50.11 22.73 72.75
C ARG A 625 -48.66 22.52 73.21
N ARG A 626 -47.69 22.65 72.30
CA ARG A 626 -46.26 22.55 72.62
C ARG A 626 -45.79 23.67 73.54
N LEU A 627 -46.30 24.89 73.36
CA LEU A 627 -45.96 26.04 74.21
C LEU A 627 -46.42 25.86 75.67
N VAL A 628 -47.64 25.33 75.87
CA VAL A 628 -48.19 25.04 77.21
C VAL A 628 -47.40 23.92 77.91
N VAL A 629 -47.02 22.87 77.18
CA VAL A 629 -46.19 21.78 77.74
C VAL A 629 -44.80 22.28 78.14
N ALA A 630 -44.20 23.17 77.35
CA ALA A 630 -42.93 23.81 77.68
C ALA A 630 -43.03 24.73 78.92
N ALA A 631 -44.13 25.50 79.04
CA ALA A 631 -44.34 26.39 80.18
C ALA A 631 -44.60 25.62 81.50
N CYS A 632 -45.35 24.52 81.44
CA CYS A 632 -45.60 23.66 82.62
C CYS A 632 -44.34 22.89 83.06
N SER A 633 -43.51 22.45 82.12
CA SER A 633 -42.24 21.77 82.43
C SER A 633 -41.19 22.74 83.00
N GLN A 634 -41.16 24.02 82.55
CA GLN A 634 -40.31 25.04 83.15
C GLN A 634 -40.76 25.44 84.57
N LYS A 635 -42.07 25.49 84.85
CA LYS A 635 -42.58 25.76 86.20
C LYS A 635 -42.36 24.61 87.19
N ALA A 636 -42.10 23.38 86.74
CA ALA A 636 -41.72 22.28 87.61
C ALA A 636 -40.26 22.36 88.11
N LEU A 637 -39.43 23.20 87.48
CA LEU A 637 -38.04 23.49 87.88
C LEU A 637 -37.90 24.73 88.78
N GLY A 638 -38.96 25.53 88.93
CA GLY A 638 -39.04 26.64 89.89
C GLY A 638 -39.94 26.25 91.05
N GLY A 639 -39.37 26.16 92.26
CA GLY A 639 -40.06 25.74 93.47
C GLY A 639 -41.45 26.36 93.66
N VAL A 640 -42.34 25.55 94.23
CA VAL A 640 -43.71 25.85 94.61
C VAL A 640 -43.75 27.15 95.42
N ASP A 641 -44.37 28.19 94.87
CA ASP A 641 -45.01 29.23 95.68
C ASP A 641 -46.35 29.61 95.08
N SER A 642 -47.34 29.52 95.94
CA SER A 642 -48.76 29.76 95.73
C SER A 642 -49.05 31.12 95.10
N LEU A 643 -49.94 31.19 94.08
CA LEU A 643 -51.00 32.20 93.98
C LEU A 643 -51.91 31.98 92.74
N LYS A 644 -53.19 31.72 93.07
CA LYS A 644 -54.47 31.90 92.36
C LYS A 644 -54.45 32.15 90.83
N LEU A 645 -54.91 31.15 90.09
CA LEU A 645 -55.38 31.20 88.69
C LEU A 645 -56.81 31.79 88.61
N SER A 646 -57.01 33.06 89.00
CA SER A 646 -58.32 33.73 88.82
C SER A 646 -58.35 34.85 87.78
N ASP A 647 -57.22 35.30 87.24
CA ASP A 647 -57.20 36.42 86.28
C ASP A 647 -56.50 36.04 84.97
N ALA A 648 -57.21 35.30 84.11
CA ALA A 648 -57.03 35.29 82.65
C ALA A 648 -58.12 34.40 82.00
N ALA A 649 -59.32 34.97 81.87
CA ALA A 649 -60.26 34.60 80.82
C ALA A 649 -60.03 35.53 79.62
#